data_AF-A0A3N4P9W5-F1
#
_entry.id   AF-A0A3N4P9W5-F1
#
_cell.length_a   1.000
_cell.length_b   1.000
_cell.length_c   1.000
_cell.angle_alpha   90.00
_cell.angle_beta   90.00
_cell.angle_gamma   90.00
#
_symmetry.space_group_name_H-M   'P 1'
#
loop_
_entity.id
_entity.type
_entity.pdbx_description
1 polymer ?
#
loop_
_entity_poly.entity_id
_entity_poly.type
_entity_poly.pdbx_seq_one_letter_code
_entity_poly.pdbx_strand_id
1 'polypeptide(L)'
;MIPLIENYPQFEVNQVLTKDQLNTLFAYTDEQGRLTRSHLIGVGIVCGLNVVTAANGTSITVTRGCCVTSEGYLAIQDADIVHKFQRPYKVPKDVKYPPLDVNEAQHPIMELLPAAPIGDGTVKPIDNVNNYLNGKVVILFVELSKTANKNCLPNSCDDKGATISVTVRTLLIKKELADLLKTNIPYYTTKNNLPDLRMPRFDVLSTNLRTTDDVVNAYRNILTKTFISDVVAANLTNAVAAFGFLGIPVNDLNTAIQKIKAFPFDGTNKLQLARQYYYQYYYDFISDLIEAYNEIKDRAAPILAACCPDPAWFPRHVFLKEAINPPEPSQYRHYFIPSPVLAKEGQRAEEIVQLFNRLYLMLGSFPEIVAPTILNGNGVLNSDLRVTPSLMGGSLSVKSIPHYYAQTVQGNGKRLFEHWNYKLTKAGRANQNLSYRAVEYPAVADFVKTPLRYDLEPYNFFRIEGHVGKNYKAVLKYLTSVRKSNRLPFDIVAVKTGNKADNVDIASFTAHFDDLETNYLLLRENVQCKGATVLNPITSLSQVTPQIIQALRNITAANYKCEADELEELVAAYKKRLDALKEAFLLSNYAEKHVGLQHKGGVPVGGTFILVYHGDMVAPPPVGGNSNLLTVVEIDAGANAYNKYTVNQQMAKLYNVDAKALQTYTTLVEALNPDDPKTKKIAEDAFMAMMPKNTIGRNPNNRFVRDILAGTTVEVTEGIVFADFFLPYIISNDGTPVQYIIQEAQQPLELIIEDEECKESVNVVTFRINGGIAPYYQNGVEVKSKFTRTFGSNQGGQVTVLDSTNASSSVTVAPKTCEPACDRPCNGITYACKYPMWLAKPADTYQEGAIEVSFAYVTIEDGDSAVIYDEDFTEEMKNALQFKQISNANYDEVITELCNMITEDIMKRLRGTGRVQFEYDIRSGREGTGLLQITSPQCYKVEFSVSLQVNGVFYEYRYTNTGVYITARYKERQFQTRIPKFGCLITDCDDKPLNDPCMADEFDIGTDGNLLVISNPESYKAIYWIVNDAVPAFGIGAQLELEQTLSNPVNVRVIVLSENGCWNYHDITKTMDF
;
A
#
# COMPACT_ATOMS: atom_id res chain seq x y z
N MET A 1 28.59 -14.51 -47.42
CA MET A 1 29.32 -13.86 -48.52
C MET A 1 29.98 -14.94 -49.36
N ILE A 2 29.99 -14.80 -50.68
CA ILE A 2 30.67 -15.71 -51.62
C ILE A 2 32.08 -15.12 -51.85
N PRO A 3 33.15 -15.93 -51.95
CA PRO A 3 34.48 -15.44 -52.32
C PRO A 3 34.41 -14.59 -53.60
N LEU A 4 35.09 -13.45 -53.63
CA LEU A 4 35.18 -12.60 -54.82
C LEU A 4 35.95 -13.29 -55.94
N ILE A 5 36.86 -14.21 -55.59
CA ILE A 5 37.63 -15.03 -56.53
C ILE A 5 37.14 -16.47 -56.45
N GLU A 6 36.31 -16.86 -57.41
CA GLU A 6 35.72 -18.20 -57.47
C GLU A 6 36.58 -19.20 -58.26
N ASN A 7 37.54 -18.73 -59.05
CA ASN A 7 38.38 -19.54 -59.92
C ASN A 7 39.87 -19.24 -59.68
N TYR A 8 40.70 -20.28 -59.66
CA TYR A 8 42.16 -20.18 -59.58
C TYR A 8 42.80 -20.99 -60.72
N PRO A 9 43.99 -20.60 -61.21
CA PRO A 9 44.64 -21.31 -62.31
C PRO A 9 45.16 -22.69 -61.87
N GLN A 10 45.01 -23.69 -62.75
CA GLN A 10 45.68 -24.98 -62.67
C GLN A 10 46.85 -24.99 -63.67
N PHE A 11 48.05 -25.31 -63.22
CA PHE A 11 49.25 -25.27 -64.06
C PHE A 11 49.52 -26.63 -64.72
N GLU A 12 49.77 -26.62 -66.03
CA GLU A 12 50.13 -27.81 -66.82
C GLU A 12 51.62 -27.81 -67.21
N VAL A 13 52.13 -28.99 -67.56
CA VAL A 13 53.54 -29.17 -67.96
C VAL A 13 53.84 -28.32 -69.19
N ASN A 14 55.00 -27.65 -69.21
CA ASN A 14 55.46 -26.73 -70.27
C ASN A 14 54.60 -25.47 -70.48
N GLN A 15 53.71 -25.12 -69.56
CA GLN A 15 52.93 -23.89 -69.62
C GLN A 15 53.78 -22.64 -69.33
N VAL A 16 53.56 -21.57 -70.11
CA VAL A 16 54.10 -20.23 -69.82
C VAL A 16 53.17 -19.50 -68.85
N LEU A 17 53.68 -19.08 -67.69
CA LEU A 17 52.89 -18.42 -66.64
C LEU A 17 52.76 -16.91 -66.91
N THR A 18 51.53 -16.39 -66.86
CA THR A 18 51.28 -14.95 -66.96
C THR A 18 51.22 -14.29 -65.58
N LYS A 19 51.51 -12.98 -65.52
CA LYS A 19 51.34 -12.20 -64.29
C LYS A 19 49.91 -12.30 -63.73
N ASP A 20 48.92 -12.38 -64.61
CA ASP A 20 47.51 -12.40 -64.20
C ASP A 20 47.17 -13.74 -63.55
N GLN A 21 47.72 -14.85 -64.05
CA GLN A 21 47.60 -16.17 -63.43
C GLN A 21 48.24 -16.19 -62.03
N LEU A 22 49.47 -15.70 -61.89
CA LEU A 22 50.17 -15.69 -60.60
C LEU A 22 49.49 -14.77 -59.58
N ASN A 23 49.09 -13.57 -59.99
CA ASN A 23 48.38 -12.63 -59.12
C ASN A 23 46.98 -13.14 -58.73
N THR A 24 46.28 -13.84 -59.63
CA THR A 24 44.98 -14.47 -59.32
C THR A 24 45.14 -15.59 -58.29
N LEU A 25 46.17 -16.44 -58.44
CA LEU A 25 46.45 -17.48 -57.44
C LEU A 25 46.75 -16.88 -56.07
N PHE A 26 47.62 -15.86 -56.00
CA PHE A 26 47.92 -15.17 -54.75
C PHE A 26 46.65 -14.54 -54.15
N ALA A 27 45.90 -13.80 -54.95
CA ALA A 27 44.69 -13.11 -54.48
C ALA A 27 43.64 -14.10 -53.96
N TYR A 28 43.47 -15.25 -54.63
CA TYR A 28 42.62 -16.34 -54.13
C TYR A 28 43.09 -16.83 -52.75
N THR A 29 44.39 -17.15 -52.61
CA THR A 29 44.92 -17.65 -51.32
C THR A 29 44.87 -16.61 -50.19
N ASP A 30 45.12 -15.33 -50.51
CA ASP A 30 45.01 -14.22 -49.56
C ASP A 30 43.55 -14.02 -49.11
N GLU A 31 42.61 -14.03 -50.05
CA GLU A 31 41.19 -13.93 -49.77
C GLU A 31 40.72 -15.08 -48.87
N GLN A 32 41.08 -16.33 -49.17
CA GLN A 32 40.74 -17.48 -48.33
C GLN A 32 41.31 -17.35 -46.90
N GLY A 33 42.56 -16.89 -46.77
CA GLY A 33 43.17 -16.64 -45.47
C GLY A 33 42.46 -15.53 -44.68
N ARG A 34 42.06 -14.46 -45.34
CA ARG A 34 41.32 -13.34 -44.74
C ARG A 34 39.90 -13.73 -44.33
N LEU A 35 39.18 -14.43 -45.20
CA LEU A 35 37.84 -14.97 -44.91
C LEU A 35 37.88 -15.94 -43.74
N THR A 36 38.90 -16.80 -43.66
CA THR A 36 39.09 -17.70 -42.51
C THR A 36 39.14 -16.93 -41.19
N ARG A 37 39.92 -15.84 -41.11
CA ARG A 37 40.00 -15.02 -39.90
C ARG A 37 38.68 -14.33 -39.58
N SER A 38 38.10 -13.60 -40.54
CA SER A 38 36.91 -12.80 -40.26
C SER A 38 35.65 -13.65 -40.03
N HIS A 39 35.51 -14.80 -40.70
CA HIS A 39 34.29 -15.60 -40.66
C HIS A 39 34.34 -16.78 -39.68
N LEU A 40 35.51 -17.38 -39.44
CA LEU A 40 35.66 -18.51 -38.52
C LEU A 40 36.23 -18.13 -37.14
N ILE A 41 36.98 -17.03 -37.04
CA ILE A 41 37.49 -16.52 -35.75
C ILE A 41 36.64 -15.34 -35.27
N GLY A 42 36.62 -14.24 -36.02
CA GLY A 42 35.90 -13.02 -35.67
C GLY A 42 36.64 -11.75 -36.09
N VAL A 43 36.05 -10.60 -35.78
CA VAL A 43 36.56 -9.27 -36.17
C VAL A 43 36.63 -8.35 -34.94
N GLY A 44 37.45 -7.31 -35.00
CA GLY A 44 37.70 -6.37 -33.90
C GLY A 44 38.95 -6.69 -33.08
N ILE A 45 39.10 -6.04 -31.91
CA ILE A 45 40.26 -6.18 -31.03
C ILE A 45 40.16 -7.47 -30.21
N VAL A 46 41.05 -8.42 -30.46
CA VAL A 46 41.08 -9.73 -29.79
C VAL A 46 41.63 -9.59 -28.37
N CYS A 47 42.74 -8.88 -28.21
CA CYS A 47 43.36 -8.61 -26.92
C CYS A 47 44.21 -7.33 -26.96
N GLY A 48 44.40 -6.70 -25.80
CA GLY A 48 45.26 -5.53 -25.67
C GLY A 48 44.80 -4.32 -26.48
N LEU A 49 45.75 -3.65 -27.15
CA LEU A 49 45.51 -2.42 -27.92
C LEU A 49 44.72 -1.37 -27.12
N ASN A 50 45.06 -1.24 -25.84
CA ASN A 50 44.51 -0.23 -24.97
C ASN A 50 45.27 1.08 -25.18
N VAL A 51 44.55 2.19 -25.12
CA VAL A 51 45.11 3.54 -25.28
C VAL A 51 45.24 4.17 -23.90
N VAL A 52 46.46 4.49 -23.50
CA VAL A 52 46.78 5.14 -22.22
C VAL A 52 47.51 6.45 -22.50
N THR A 53 46.84 7.55 -22.23
CA THR A 53 47.44 8.89 -22.37
C THR A 53 48.12 9.27 -21.06
N ALA A 54 49.37 9.74 -21.15
CA ALA A 54 50.11 10.18 -19.98
C ALA A 54 49.40 11.37 -19.31
N ALA A 55 49.48 11.47 -17.98
CA ALA A 55 48.81 12.53 -17.21
C ALA A 55 49.20 13.96 -17.65
N ASN A 56 50.41 14.14 -18.18
CA ASN A 56 50.88 15.41 -18.72
C ASN A 56 50.44 15.69 -20.17
N GLY A 57 49.72 14.77 -20.82
CA GLY A 57 49.22 14.89 -22.19
C GLY A 57 50.28 14.81 -23.30
N THR A 58 51.53 14.45 -22.97
CA THR A 58 52.67 14.50 -23.93
C THR A 58 52.98 13.18 -24.63
N SER A 59 52.29 12.10 -24.27
CA SER A 59 52.46 10.81 -24.93
C SER A 59 51.21 9.95 -24.86
N ILE A 60 51.03 9.12 -25.87
CA ILE A 60 49.99 8.09 -25.92
C ILE A 60 50.69 6.73 -25.97
N THR A 61 50.34 5.85 -25.06
CA THR A 61 50.80 4.45 -25.08
C THR A 61 49.70 3.59 -25.67
N VAL A 62 50.01 2.83 -26.72
CA VAL A 62 49.18 1.72 -27.19
C VAL A 62 49.78 0.44 -26.64
N THR A 63 49.00 -0.38 -25.94
CA THR A 63 49.52 -1.63 -25.34
C THR A 63 49.66 -2.74 -26.38
N ARG A 64 50.57 -3.69 -26.13
CA ARG A 64 50.70 -4.95 -26.85
C ARG A 64 49.34 -5.60 -27.05
N GLY A 65 49.08 -6.11 -28.25
CA GLY A 65 47.81 -6.74 -28.58
C GLY A 65 47.64 -7.02 -30.07
N CYS A 66 46.49 -7.56 -30.45
CA CYS A 66 46.17 -7.82 -31.85
C CYS A 66 44.68 -7.62 -32.15
N CYS A 67 44.39 -7.37 -33.43
CA CYS A 67 43.03 -7.23 -33.94
C CYS A 67 42.90 -7.78 -35.36
N VAL A 68 41.65 -8.05 -35.74
CA VAL A 68 41.27 -8.48 -37.10
C VAL A 68 40.31 -7.44 -37.67
N THR A 69 40.58 -6.89 -38.84
CA THR A 69 39.66 -5.95 -39.51
C THR A 69 38.44 -6.69 -40.10
N SER A 70 37.37 -5.98 -40.46
CA SER A 70 36.19 -6.63 -41.06
C SER A 70 36.51 -7.36 -42.38
N GLU A 71 37.52 -6.88 -43.09
CA GLU A 71 38.04 -7.48 -44.32
C GLU A 71 39.07 -8.60 -44.04
N GLY A 72 39.36 -8.94 -42.78
CA GLY A 72 40.22 -10.08 -42.41
C GLY A 72 41.73 -9.79 -42.32
N TYR A 73 42.15 -8.52 -42.37
CA TYR A 73 43.55 -8.17 -42.11
C TYR A 73 43.89 -8.34 -40.64
N LEU A 74 45.02 -8.99 -40.37
CA LEU A 74 45.56 -9.15 -39.03
C LEU A 74 46.53 -7.99 -38.74
N ALA A 75 46.27 -7.23 -37.68
CA ALA A 75 47.19 -6.23 -37.17
C ALA A 75 47.69 -6.65 -35.79
N ILE A 76 49.01 -6.71 -35.64
CA ILE A 76 49.68 -7.14 -34.41
C ILE A 76 50.58 -6.00 -33.95
N GLN A 77 50.53 -5.74 -32.65
CA GLN A 77 51.50 -4.91 -31.96
C GLN A 77 52.18 -5.74 -30.88
N ASP A 78 53.46 -6.05 -31.10
CA ASP A 78 54.21 -7.05 -30.29
C ASP A 78 54.72 -6.51 -28.95
N ALA A 79 54.68 -5.20 -28.72
CA ALA A 79 55.09 -4.54 -27.49
C ALA A 79 54.20 -3.33 -27.17
N ASP A 80 54.27 -2.82 -25.94
CA ASP A 80 53.71 -1.52 -25.61
C ASP A 80 54.51 -0.44 -26.32
N ILE A 81 53.86 0.37 -27.16
CA ILE A 81 54.50 1.45 -27.92
C ILE A 81 54.07 2.78 -27.33
N VAL A 82 55.05 3.54 -26.83
CA VAL A 82 54.86 4.90 -26.34
C VAL A 82 55.09 5.88 -27.48
N HIS A 83 54.03 6.48 -28.00
CA HIS A 83 54.10 7.51 -29.02
C HIS A 83 54.31 8.88 -28.37
N LYS A 84 55.40 9.56 -28.76
CA LYS A 84 55.79 10.90 -28.26
C LYS A 84 55.77 11.96 -29.36
N PHE A 85 55.66 11.53 -30.61
CA PHE A 85 55.74 12.40 -31.78
C PHE A 85 54.55 12.15 -32.70
N GLN A 86 54.30 13.10 -33.59
CA GLN A 86 53.26 13.04 -34.60
C GLN A 86 53.71 13.72 -35.89
N ARG A 87 53.15 13.29 -37.02
CA ARG A 87 53.30 13.99 -38.30
C ARG A 87 52.02 13.93 -39.13
N PRO A 88 51.78 14.87 -40.05
CA PRO A 88 50.67 14.76 -41.00
C PRO A 88 50.78 13.47 -41.80
N TYR A 89 49.65 12.76 -41.95
CA TYR A 89 49.58 11.50 -42.67
C TYR A 89 48.67 11.59 -43.89
N LYS A 90 49.06 10.92 -44.98
CA LYS A 90 48.30 10.84 -46.23
C LYS A 90 48.21 9.39 -46.69
N VAL A 91 47.01 8.98 -47.07
CA VAL A 91 46.77 7.64 -47.62
C VAL A 91 47.52 7.50 -48.97
N PRO A 92 48.24 6.40 -49.22
CA PRO A 92 48.91 6.17 -50.50
C PRO A 92 47.94 6.20 -51.69
N LYS A 93 48.27 6.96 -52.74
CA LYS A 93 47.41 7.13 -53.93
C LYS A 93 47.24 5.85 -54.76
N ASP A 94 48.26 4.99 -54.77
CA ASP A 94 48.29 3.78 -55.59
C ASP A 94 47.37 2.67 -55.08
N VAL A 95 47.04 2.67 -53.77
CA VAL A 95 46.09 1.74 -53.16
C VAL A 95 45.14 2.54 -52.28
N LYS A 96 44.14 3.14 -52.91
CA LYS A 96 43.15 4.01 -52.25
C LYS A 96 42.48 3.30 -51.09
N TYR A 97 42.18 4.06 -50.04
CA TYR A 97 41.27 3.64 -48.98
C TYR A 97 40.19 4.71 -48.82
N PRO A 98 39.05 4.59 -49.56
CA PRO A 98 38.03 5.63 -49.58
C PRO A 98 37.59 6.16 -48.21
N PRO A 99 37.46 5.33 -47.15
CA PRO A 99 37.08 5.84 -45.83
C PRO A 99 38.03 6.91 -45.26
N LEU A 100 39.33 6.86 -45.59
CA LEU A 100 40.32 7.86 -45.15
C LEU A 100 40.81 8.79 -46.28
N ASP A 101 40.21 8.71 -47.47
CA ASP A 101 40.48 9.61 -48.61
C ASP A 101 39.59 10.86 -48.49
N VAL A 102 39.87 11.67 -47.47
CA VAL A 102 39.06 12.83 -47.06
C VAL A 102 39.73 14.16 -47.36
N ASN A 103 38.95 15.25 -47.36
CA ASN A 103 39.50 16.60 -47.48
C ASN A 103 40.41 16.91 -46.29
N GLU A 104 41.73 16.91 -46.52
CA GLU A 104 42.77 17.08 -45.50
C GLU A 104 42.66 18.40 -44.74
N ALA A 105 42.14 19.46 -45.37
CA ALA A 105 41.96 20.75 -44.73
C ALA A 105 40.86 20.71 -43.67
N GLN A 106 39.83 19.89 -43.89
CA GLN A 106 38.68 19.72 -43.00
C GLN A 106 38.94 18.64 -41.94
N HIS A 107 39.56 17.52 -42.34
CA HIS A 107 39.81 16.36 -41.50
C HIS A 107 41.29 15.95 -41.53
N PRO A 108 42.17 16.67 -40.81
CA PRO A 108 43.58 16.30 -40.73
C PRO A 108 43.76 14.96 -40.00
N ILE A 109 44.59 14.09 -40.59
CA ILE A 109 44.98 12.80 -40.02
C ILE A 109 46.45 12.89 -39.60
N MET A 110 46.74 12.46 -38.38
CA MET A 110 48.10 12.45 -37.84
C MET A 110 48.58 11.02 -37.62
N GLU A 111 49.79 10.69 -38.05
CA GLU A 111 50.46 9.45 -37.67
C GLU A 111 51.19 9.67 -36.34
N LEU A 112 50.99 8.77 -35.38
CA LEU A 112 51.67 8.77 -34.09
C LEU A 112 52.96 7.94 -34.17
N LEU A 113 54.06 8.49 -33.66
CA LEU A 113 55.41 7.93 -33.79
C LEU A 113 56.10 7.80 -32.42
N PRO A 114 56.83 6.70 -32.16
CA PRO A 114 57.59 6.55 -30.91
C PRO A 114 58.87 7.41 -30.87
N ALA A 115 59.48 7.68 -32.03
CA ALA A 115 60.68 8.48 -32.17
C ALA A 115 60.59 9.40 -33.39
N ALA A 116 61.32 10.51 -33.38
CA ALA A 116 61.45 11.40 -34.52
C ALA A 116 62.49 10.86 -35.52
N PRO A 117 62.12 10.52 -36.77
CA PRO A 117 63.06 10.14 -37.81
C PRO A 117 64.06 11.26 -38.11
N ILE A 118 65.33 10.89 -38.31
CA ILE A 118 66.40 11.83 -38.64
C ILE A 118 66.12 12.43 -40.03
N GLY A 119 66.05 13.77 -40.11
CA GLY A 119 65.86 14.50 -41.38
C GLY A 119 64.42 14.74 -41.81
N ASP A 120 63.41 14.30 -41.04
CA ASP A 120 61.99 14.56 -41.35
C ASP A 120 61.49 15.81 -40.60
N GLY A 121 61.51 16.97 -41.27
CA GLY A 121 61.05 18.24 -40.70
C GLY A 121 59.52 18.35 -40.48
N THR A 122 58.75 17.33 -40.88
CA THR A 122 57.29 17.31 -40.69
C THR A 122 56.87 16.77 -39.32
N VAL A 123 57.81 16.16 -38.59
CA VAL A 123 57.56 15.48 -37.31
C VAL A 123 57.64 16.47 -36.16
N LYS A 124 56.61 16.47 -35.33
CA LYS A 124 56.46 17.36 -34.16
C LYS A 124 56.23 16.52 -32.90
N PRO A 125 56.67 16.97 -31.70
CA PRO A 125 56.29 16.33 -30.45
C PRO A 125 54.77 16.37 -30.25
N ILE A 126 54.23 15.41 -29.51
CA ILE A 126 52.90 15.52 -28.94
C ILE A 126 53.02 16.45 -27.74
N ASP A 127 52.42 17.63 -27.85
CA ASP A 127 52.34 18.57 -26.74
C ASP A 127 50.89 18.67 -26.24
N ASN A 128 50.74 19.12 -24.99
CA ASN A 128 49.42 19.36 -24.40
C ASN A 128 48.96 20.82 -24.59
N VAL A 129 49.52 21.54 -25.57
CA VAL A 129 49.13 22.92 -25.82
C VAL A 129 47.67 22.92 -26.30
N ASN A 130 46.83 23.76 -25.70
CA ASN A 130 45.39 23.86 -25.98
C ASN A 130 44.61 22.53 -25.87
N ASN A 131 45.03 21.60 -25.01
CA ASN A 131 44.40 20.27 -24.87
C ASN A 131 44.32 19.52 -26.22
N TYR A 132 45.41 19.53 -27.00
CA TYR A 132 45.48 19.00 -28.36
C TYR A 132 44.85 17.62 -28.57
N LEU A 133 44.92 16.71 -27.59
CA LEU A 133 44.38 15.36 -27.67
C LEU A 133 42.86 15.27 -27.38
N ASN A 134 42.26 16.33 -26.84
CA ASN A 134 40.83 16.38 -26.58
C ASN A 134 40.04 16.31 -27.90
N GLY A 135 38.93 15.58 -27.91
CA GLY A 135 38.11 15.39 -29.11
C GLY A 135 38.77 14.54 -30.21
N LYS A 136 39.82 13.78 -29.89
CA LYS A 136 40.49 12.88 -30.85
C LYS A 136 40.37 11.40 -30.48
N VAL A 137 40.46 10.57 -31.49
CA VAL A 137 40.30 9.11 -31.44
C VAL A 137 41.54 8.47 -32.04
N VAL A 138 42.06 7.46 -31.36
CA VAL A 138 43.19 6.66 -31.82
C VAL A 138 42.66 5.47 -32.60
N ILE A 139 43.21 5.25 -33.79
CA ILE A 139 42.89 4.11 -34.66
C ILE A 139 44.17 3.38 -35.08
N LEU A 140 44.05 2.08 -35.32
CA LEU A 140 45.03 1.35 -36.12
C LEU A 140 44.56 1.31 -37.57
N PHE A 141 45.47 1.53 -38.50
CA PHE A 141 45.21 1.44 -39.93
C PHE A 141 46.20 0.48 -40.59
N VAL A 142 45.68 -0.51 -41.31
CA VAL A 142 46.45 -1.43 -42.14
C VAL A 142 46.66 -0.78 -43.50
N GLU A 143 47.77 -0.06 -43.63
CA GLU A 143 48.19 0.61 -44.85
C GLU A 143 48.72 -0.42 -45.85
N LEU A 144 48.27 -0.32 -47.10
CA LEU A 144 48.86 -1.02 -48.24
C LEU A 144 49.50 0.03 -49.13
N SER A 145 50.80 -0.05 -49.37
CA SER A 145 51.51 0.88 -50.25
C SER A 145 52.18 0.13 -51.39
N LYS A 146 51.91 0.56 -52.62
CA LYS A 146 52.54 -0.01 -53.82
C LYS A 146 53.79 0.80 -54.18
N THR A 147 54.92 0.13 -54.31
CA THR A 147 56.18 0.74 -54.74
C THR A 147 56.66 0.03 -55.99
N ALA A 148 56.89 0.75 -57.09
CA ALA A 148 57.45 0.16 -58.31
C ALA A 148 58.91 -0.23 -58.06
N ASN A 149 59.31 -1.42 -58.50
CA ASN A 149 60.71 -1.82 -58.47
C ASN A 149 61.47 -0.93 -59.45
N LYS A 150 62.51 -0.25 -58.98
CA LYS A 150 63.40 0.53 -59.87
C LYS A 150 64.55 -0.37 -60.28
N ASN A 151 64.61 -0.74 -61.56
CA ASN A 151 65.82 -0.79 -62.40
C ASN A 151 65.48 -1.37 -63.78
N CYS A 152 65.36 -0.50 -64.79
CA CYS A 152 65.54 -0.93 -66.17
C CYS A 152 66.88 -0.37 -66.66
N LEU A 153 67.83 -1.26 -66.90
CA LEU A 153 69.01 -0.92 -67.69
C LEU A 153 68.59 -0.87 -69.17
N PRO A 154 69.30 -0.16 -70.05
CA PRO A 154 68.92 -0.01 -71.47
C PRO A 154 68.71 -1.34 -72.21
N ASN A 155 69.34 -2.43 -71.74
CA ASN A 155 69.35 -3.74 -72.42
C ASN A 155 68.77 -4.89 -71.58
N SER A 156 68.27 -4.64 -70.35
CA SER A 156 67.51 -5.63 -69.56
C SER A 156 66.55 -4.89 -68.62
N CYS A 157 65.28 -5.24 -68.73
CA CYS A 157 64.16 -4.66 -68.00
C CYS A 157 63.36 -5.81 -67.39
N ASP A 158 64.08 -6.72 -66.72
CA ASP A 158 63.56 -7.94 -66.09
C ASP A 158 62.83 -7.65 -64.76
N ASP A 159 62.94 -6.44 -64.22
CA ASP A 159 62.38 -6.05 -62.92
C ASP A 159 61.13 -5.15 -63.04
N LYS A 160 60.20 -5.51 -63.95
CA LYS A 160 58.88 -4.84 -64.12
C LYS A 160 57.86 -5.25 -63.04
N GLY A 161 58.29 -5.25 -61.78
CA GLY A 161 57.49 -5.59 -60.61
C GLY A 161 57.02 -4.38 -59.81
N ALA A 162 56.10 -4.62 -58.88
CA ALA A 162 55.79 -3.67 -57.81
C ALA A 162 55.64 -4.42 -56.50
N THR A 163 56.24 -3.91 -55.44
CA THR A 163 56.09 -4.44 -54.08
C THR A 163 54.89 -3.79 -53.40
N ILE A 164 53.99 -4.60 -52.84
CA ILE A 164 52.96 -4.12 -51.90
C ILE A 164 53.52 -4.30 -50.50
N SER A 165 53.72 -3.20 -49.77
CA SER A 165 54.09 -3.23 -48.35
C SER A 165 52.83 -3.09 -47.50
N VAL A 166 52.70 -3.96 -46.49
CA VAL A 166 51.62 -3.92 -45.49
C VAL A 166 52.19 -3.34 -44.19
N THR A 167 51.68 -2.20 -43.75
CA THR A 167 52.17 -1.52 -42.54
C THR A 167 51.01 -1.20 -41.60
N VAL A 168 51.13 -1.55 -40.32
CA VAL A 168 50.16 -1.13 -39.29
C VAL A 168 50.58 0.24 -38.76
N ARG A 169 49.77 1.26 -39.07
CA ARG A 169 49.97 2.65 -38.65
C ARG A 169 49.08 2.94 -37.45
N THR A 170 49.61 3.62 -36.43
CA THR A 170 48.78 4.22 -35.38
C THR A 170 48.45 5.64 -35.78
N LEU A 171 47.18 5.93 -36.00
CA LEU A 171 46.71 7.23 -36.46
C LEU A 171 45.85 7.89 -35.37
N LEU A 172 45.88 9.23 -35.36
CA LEU A 172 45.06 10.08 -34.51
C LEU A 172 44.17 10.93 -35.40
N ILE A 173 42.86 10.80 -35.22
CA ILE A 173 41.84 11.51 -36.01
C ILE A 173 40.88 12.30 -35.10
N LYS A 174 40.21 13.32 -35.66
CA LYS A 174 39.15 14.03 -34.94
C LYS A 174 37.90 13.16 -34.79
N LYS A 175 37.14 13.38 -33.71
CA LYS A 175 35.83 12.73 -33.50
C LYS A 175 34.88 12.90 -34.69
N GLU A 176 34.85 14.09 -35.31
CA GLU A 176 34.04 14.37 -36.51
C GLU A 176 34.30 13.36 -37.64
N LEU A 177 35.57 13.06 -37.94
CA LEU A 177 35.92 12.05 -38.93
C LEU A 177 35.61 10.64 -38.43
N ALA A 178 35.86 10.38 -37.14
CA ALA A 178 35.55 9.10 -36.54
C ALA A 178 34.04 8.79 -36.60
N ASP A 179 33.17 9.79 -36.46
CA ASP A 179 31.72 9.62 -36.60
C ASP A 179 31.28 9.37 -38.04
N LEU A 180 31.98 9.90 -39.04
CA LEU A 180 31.77 9.55 -40.45
C LEU A 180 32.22 8.12 -40.78
N LEU A 181 33.26 7.64 -40.10
CA LEU A 181 33.83 6.30 -40.25
C LEU A 181 33.05 5.23 -39.47
N LYS A 182 32.28 5.62 -38.46
CA LYS A 182 31.44 4.69 -37.69
C LYS A 182 30.38 4.09 -38.59
N THR A 183 30.56 2.83 -38.93
CA THR A 183 29.49 2.04 -39.51
C THR A 183 28.55 1.58 -38.41
N ASN A 184 27.23 1.68 -38.65
CA ASN A 184 26.25 1.08 -37.77
C ASN A 184 26.33 -0.44 -37.91
N ILE A 185 27.15 -1.09 -37.07
CA ILE A 185 27.28 -2.53 -37.03
C ILE A 185 26.03 -3.05 -36.29
N PRO A 186 25.12 -3.81 -36.96
CA PRO A 186 23.85 -4.28 -36.38
C PRO A 186 24.01 -5.05 -35.06
N TYR A 187 25.24 -5.49 -34.81
CA TYR A 187 25.65 -6.35 -33.72
C TYR A 187 25.87 -5.62 -32.38
N TYR A 188 26.32 -4.37 -32.43
CA TYR A 188 26.37 -3.51 -31.24
C TYR A 188 24.99 -2.96 -30.89
N THR A 189 24.06 -2.93 -31.84
CA THR A 189 22.72 -2.36 -31.68
C THR A 189 21.65 -3.37 -31.25
N THR A 190 21.82 -4.68 -31.47
CA THR A 190 20.87 -5.70 -30.99
C THR A 190 20.80 -5.81 -29.47
N LYS A 191 21.89 -5.54 -28.74
CA LYS A 191 21.85 -5.40 -27.27
C LYS A 191 21.01 -4.19 -26.82
N ASN A 192 20.95 -3.14 -27.65
CA ASN A 192 20.16 -1.94 -27.38
C ASN A 192 18.67 -2.08 -27.72
N ASN A 193 18.25 -3.15 -28.41
CA ASN A 193 16.86 -3.34 -28.84
C ASN A 193 16.03 -4.27 -27.95
N LEU A 194 16.63 -4.95 -26.95
CA LEU A 194 15.92 -5.82 -26.01
C LEU A 194 15.74 -5.10 -24.66
N PRO A 195 14.55 -4.52 -24.38
CA PRO A 195 14.33 -3.73 -23.16
C PRO A 195 14.35 -4.61 -21.90
N ASP A 196 14.48 -4.00 -20.72
CA ASP A 196 14.13 -4.68 -19.47
C ASP A 196 12.61 -4.76 -19.33
N LEU A 197 12.10 -5.96 -19.13
CA LEU A 197 10.67 -6.16 -18.84
C LEU A 197 10.47 -6.25 -17.34
N ARG A 198 9.39 -5.62 -16.85
CA ARG A 198 8.97 -5.63 -15.45
C ARG A 198 7.48 -5.89 -15.37
N MET A 199 7.08 -6.75 -14.44
CA MET A 199 5.67 -7.02 -14.18
C MET A 199 5.08 -5.84 -13.38
N PRO A 200 3.98 -5.20 -13.83
CA PRO A 200 3.27 -4.25 -13.02
C PRO A 200 2.79 -4.90 -11.71
N ARG A 201 2.98 -4.19 -10.61
CA ARG A 201 2.53 -4.65 -9.29
C ARG A 201 1.00 -4.62 -9.23
N PHE A 202 0.44 -5.60 -8.52
CA PHE A 202 -0.96 -5.64 -8.15
C PHE A 202 -1.32 -4.38 -7.32
N ASP A 203 -2.40 -3.69 -7.71
CA ASP A 203 -3.11 -2.63 -6.97
C ASP A 203 -2.24 -1.50 -6.36
N VAL A 204 -1.36 -0.87 -7.16
CA VAL A 204 -0.41 0.17 -6.68
C VAL A 204 -1.07 1.51 -6.32
N LEU A 205 -2.22 1.82 -6.91
CA LEU A 205 -3.14 2.80 -6.34
C LEU A 205 -4.11 1.98 -5.52
N SER A 206 -3.99 2.04 -4.18
CA SER A 206 -4.79 1.20 -3.28
C SER A 206 -6.27 1.40 -3.57
N THR A 207 -6.89 0.42 -4.22
CA THR A 207 -8.33 0.42 -4.48
C THR A 207 -9.03 -0.31 -3.34
N ASN A 208 -10.33 -0.10 -3.22
CA ASN A 208 -11.10 -0.81 -2.20
C ASN A 208 -11.38 -2.25 -2.65
N LEU A 209 -10.58 -3.20 -2.16
CA LEU A 209 -10.66 -4.64 -2.48
C LEU A 209 -11.79 -5.32 -1.71
N ARG A 210 -13.03 -4.92 -1.99
CA ARG A 210 -14.18 -5.34 -1.21
C ARG A 210 -14.84 -6.61 -1.75
N THR A 211 -15.16 -6.65 -3.03
CA THR A 211 -15.76 -7.81 -3.70
C THR A 211 -14.69 -8.75 -4.27
N THR A 212 -15.08 -9.97 -4.59
CA THR A 212 -14.28 -10.85 -5.46
C THR A 212 -14.04 -10.22 -6.83
N ASP A 213 -15.02 -9.49 -7.38
CA ASP A 213 -14.90 -8.81 -8.66
C ASP A 213 -13.88 -7.67 -8.62
N ASP A 214 -13.74 -6.96 -7.50
CA ASP A 214 -12.74 -5.89 -7.33
C ASP A 214 -11.33 -6.47 -7.42
N VAL A 215 -11.09 -7.59 -6.73
CA VAL A 215 -9.80 -8.32 -6.78
C VAL A 215 -9.54 -8.83 -8.20
N VAL A 216 -10.55 -9.42 -8.86
CA VAL A 216 -10.45 -9.88 -10.26
C VAL A 216 -10.15 -8.71 -11.20
N ASN A 217 -10.84 -7.58 -11.05
CA ASN A 217 -10.66 -6.41 -11.89
C ASN A 217 -9.29 -5.77 -11.68
N ALA A 218 -8.74 -5.79 -10.47
CA ALA A 218 -7.36 -5.36 -10.20
C ALA A 218 -6.34 -6.17 -11.02
N TYR A 219 -6.52 -7.50 -11.15
CA TYR A 219 -5.71 -8.31 -12.07
C TYR A 219 -5.95 -7.96 -13.54
N ARG A 220 -7.21 -7.78 -13.94
CA ARG A 220 -7.58 -7.49 -15.34
C ARG A 220 -7.08 -6.12 -15.82
N ASN A 221 -6.94 -5.16 -14.91
CA ASN A 221 -6.34 -3.85 -15.19
C ASN A 221 -4.86 -3.95 -15.58
N ILE A 222 -4.17 -5.01 -15.15
CA ILE A 222 -2.77 -5.29 -15.51
C ILE A 222 -2.72 -6.19 -16.75
N LEU A 223 -3.55 -7.24 -16.77
CA LEU A 223 -3.61 -8.27 -17.82
C LEU A 223 -4.39 -7.77 -19.04
N THR A 224 -3.89 -6.71 -19.66
CA THR A 224 -4.44 -6.14 -20.89
C THR A 224 -3.82 -6.77 -22.13
N LYS A 225 -4.54 -6.73 -23.25
CA LYS A 225 -4.04 -7.17 -24.55
C LYS A 225 -2.78 -6.42 -24.95
N THR A 226 -2.72 -5.11 -24.70
CA THR A 226 -1.54 -4.29 -24.98
C THR A 226 -0.33 -4.78 -24.19
N PHE A 227 -0.48 -4.99 -22.89
CA PHE A 227 0.64 -5.47 -22.07
C PHE A 227 1.06 -6.90 -22.48
N ILE A 228 0.12 -7.83 -22.63
CA ILE A 228 0.43 -9.23 -22.92
C ILE A 228 0.95 -9.41 -24.36
N SER A 229 0.29 -8.81 -25.34
CA SER A 229 0.56 -9.07 -26.76
C SER A 229 1.60 -8.12 -27.35
N ASP A 230 1.51 -6.83 -27.05
CA ASP A 230 2.32 -5.79 -27.69
C ASP A 230 3.61 -5.53 -26.91
N VAL A 231 3.64 -5.83 -25.60
CA VAL A 231 4.84 -5.73 -24.76
C VAL A 231 5.48 -7.11 -24.57
N VAL A 232 4.83 -8.04 -23.85
CA VAL A 232 5.48 -9.31 -23.47
C VAL A 232 5.71 -10.21 -24.68
N ALA A 233 4.66 -10.56 -25.44
CA ALA A 233 4.79 -11.48 -26.57
C ALA A 233 5.65 -10.92 -27.70
N ALA A 234 5.56 -9.61 -28.00
CA ALA A 234 6.41 -8.96 -29.01
C ALA A 234 7.90 -9.04 -28.65
N ASN A 235 8.26 -8.76 -27.40
CA ASN A 235 9.66 -8.82 -26.95
C ASN A 235 10.18 -10.27 -26.87
N LEU A 236 9.33 -11.25 -26.55
CA LEU A 236 9.67 -12.67 -26.69
C LEU A 236 9.97 -13.03 -28.16
N THR A 237 9.14 -12.61 -29.13
CA THR A 237 9.43 -12.81 -30.57
C THR A 237 10.77 -12.16 -30.95
N ASN A 238 11.03 -10.93 -30.48
CA ASN A 238 12.29 -10.23 -30.76
C ASN A 238 13.51 -10.98 -30.21
N ALA A 239 13.41 -11.55 -28.99
CA ALA A 239 14.47 -12.37 -28.43
C ALA A 239 14.69 -13.65 -29.24
N VAL A 240 13.62 -14.34 -29.66
CA VAL A 240 13.72 -15.52 -30.53
C VAL A 240 14.40 -15.18 -31.85
N ALA A 241 14.08 -14.04 -32.47
CA ALA A 241 14.72 -13.59 -33.71
C ALA A 241 16.22 -13.27 -33.49
N ALA A 242 16.55 -12.58 -32.40
CA ALA A 242 17.92 -12.18 -32.08
C ALA A 242 18.85 -13.38 -31.86
N PHE A 243 18.35 -14.46 -31.25
CA PHE A 243 19.15 -15.63 -30.89
C PHE A 243 18.88 -16.88 -31.74
N GLY A 244 18.13 -16.75 -32.83
CA GLY A 244 17.80 -17.85 -33.76
C GLY A 244 19.02 -18.59 -34.31
N PHE A 245 20.15 -17.89 -34.50
CA PHE A 245 21.40 -18.45 -35.02
C PHE A 245 22.02 -19.55 -34.13
N LEU A 246 21.61 -19.64 -32.85
CA LEU A 246 22.07 -20.67 -31.91
C LEU A 246 21.43 -22.05 -32.17
N GLY A 247 20.48 -22.15 -33.11
CA GLY A 247 19.80 -23.42 -33.42
C GLY A 247 18.64 -23.73 -32.48
N ILE A 248 18.02 -22.70 -31.90
CA ILE A 248 16.78 -22.82 -31.12
C ILE A 248 15.58 -23.16 -32.04
N PRO A 249 14.50 -23.78 -31.53
CA PRO A 249 13.32 -24.12 -32.33
C PRO A 249 12.46 -22.88 -32.62
N VAL A 250 12.95 -21.99 -33.50
CA VAL A 250 12.36 -20.67 -33.80
C VAL A 250 10.87 -20.77 -34.19
N ASN A 251 10.52 -21.71 -35.07
CA ASN A 251 9.15 -21.86 -35.56
C ASN A 251 8.18 -22.33 -34.46
N ASP A 252 8.60 -23.30 -33.64
CA ASP A 252 7.80 -23.83 -32.55
C ASP A 252 7.60 -22.78 -31.45
N LEU A 253 8.65 -22.02 -31.13
CA LEU A 253 8.60 -20.90 -30.18
C LEU A 253 7.66 -19.81 -30.66
N ASN A 254 7.81 -19.34 -31.89
CA ASN A 254 6.92 -18.32 -32.44
C ASN A 254 5.46 -18.81 -32.45
N THR A 255 5.21 -20.06 -32.84
CA THR A 255 3.87 -20.67 -32.80
C THR A 255 3.31 -20.72 -31.38
N ALA A 256 4.12 -21.10 -30.38
CA ALA A 256 3.72 -21.12 -28.98
C ALA A 256 3.44 -19.71 -28.44
N ILE A 257 4.24 -18.71 -28.81
CA ILE A 257 4.03 -17.30 -28.45
C ILE A 257 2.74 -16.75 -29.06
N GLN A 258 2.38 -17.14 -30.28
CA GLN A 258 1.12 -16.72 -30.91
C GLN A 258 -0.12 -17.18 -30.11
N LYS A 259 -0.06 -18.33 -29.42
CA LYS A 259 -1.16 -18.78 -28.55
C LYS A 259 -1.44 -17.81 -27.41
N ILE A 260 -0.43 -17.10 -26.90
CA ILE A 260 -0.61 -16.07 -25.87
C ILE A 260 -1.35 -14.86 -26.44
N LYS A 261 -1.03 -14.45 -27.67
CA LYS A 261 -1.73 -13.36 -28.36
C LYS A 261 -3.20 -13.70 -28.65
N ALA A 262 -3.53 -14.99 -28.68
CA ALA A 262 -4.88 -15.51 -28.85
C ALA A 262 -5.63 -15.75 -27.53
N PHE A 263 -5.12 -15.27 -26.39
CA PHE A 263 -5.88 -15.30 -25.14
C PHE A 263 -7.24 -14.59 -25.29
N PRO A 264 -8.27 -15.05 -24.56
CA PRO A 264 -9.58 -14.45 -24.62
C PRO A 264 -9.55 -13.06 -24.00
N PHE A 265 -9.72 -12.01 -24.82
CA PHE A 265 -9.86 -10.63 -24.37
C PHE A 265 -11.29 -10.15 -24.57
N ASP A 266 -11.79 -9.33 -23.65
CA ASP A 266 -13.10 -8.69 -23.79
C ASP A 266 -13.06 -7.47 -24.74
N GLY A 267 -14.22 -6.82 -24.93
CA GLY A 267 -14.33 -5.61 -25.75
C GLY A 267 -13.54 -4.39 -25.22
N THR A 268 -13.00 -4.45 -24.01
CA THR A 268 -12.12 -3.44 -23.42
C THR A 268 -10.64 -3.83 -23.49
N ASN A 269 -10.30 -4.87 -24.26
CA ASN A 269 -8.96 -5.44 -24.37
C ASN A 269 -8.39 -5.95 -23.03
N LYS A 270 -9.22 -6.36 -22.09
CA LYS A 270 -8.79 -6.98 -20.82
C LYS A 270 -8.98 -8.49 -20.89
N LEU A 271 -8.08 -9.24 -20.27
CA LEU A 271 -8.18 -10.70 -20.23
C LEU A 271 -9.54 -11.12 -19.63
N GLN A 272 -10.18 -12.10 -20.28
CA GLN A 272 -11.50 -12.62 -19.91
C GLN A 272 -11.43 -14.13 -19.74
N LEU A 273 -11.37 -14.58 -18.50
CA LEU A 273 -11.30 -16.01 -18.15
C LEU A 273 -12.67 -16.55 -17.74
N ALA A 274 -12.92 -17.82 -18.02
CA ALA A 274 -14.16 -18.52 -17.64
C ALA A 274 -14.29 -18.72 -16.12
N ARG A 275 -13.18 -18.62 -15.36
CA ARG A 275 -13.15 -18.81 -13.91
C ARG A 275 -12.39 -17.66 -13.26
N GLN A 276 -13.04 -17.00 -12.29
CA GLN A 276 -12.50 -15.83 -11.59
C GLN A 276 -11.21 -16.12 -10.82
N TYR A 277 -11.05 -17.31 -10.24
CA TYR A 277 -9.85 -17.67 -9.48
C TYR A 277 -8.63 -18.06 -10.35
N TYR A 278 -8.72 -17.98 -11.68
CA TYR A 278 -7.57 -18.23 -12.55
C TYR A 278 -6.71 -16.99 -12.79
N TYR A 279 -7.23 -15.77 -12.56
CA TYR A 279 -6.52 -14.55 -12.90
C TYR A 279 -5.15 -14.43 -12.24
N GLN A 280 -5.02 -14.86 -10.98
CA GLN A 280 -3.75 -14.83 -10.27
C GLN A 280 -2.70 -15.75 -10.91
N TYR A 281 -3.10 -16.91 -11.45
CA TYR A 281 -2.18 -17.82 -12.13
C TYR A 281 -1.79 -17.33 -13.52
N TYR A 282 -2.68 -16.62 -14.21
CA TYR A 282 -2.30 -15.91 -15.44
C TYR A 282 -1.37 -14.73 -15.14
N TYR A 283 -1.58 -14.02 -14.03
CA TYR A 283 -0.67 -12.98 -13.56
C TYR A 283 0.73 -13.55 -13.28
N ASP A 284 0.81 -14.63 -12.51
CA ASP A 284 2.07 -15.32 -12.23
C ASP A 284 2.72 -15.91 -13.48
N PHE A 285 1.95 -16.51 -14.39
CA PHE A 285 2.45 -17.02 -15.67
C PHE A 285 3.10 -15.91 -16.52
N ILE A 286 2.45 -14.73 -16.64
CA ILE A 286 3.04 -13.60 -17.36
C ILE A 286 4.29 -13.09 -16.62
N SER A 287 4.29 -13.07 -15.29
CA SER A 287 5.49 -12.76 -14.48
C SER A 287 6.63 -13.75 -14.79
N ASP A 288 6.35 -15.05 -14.86
CA ASP A 288 7.33 -16.09 -15.16
C ASP A 288 7.90 -15.95 -16.58
N LEU A 289 7.08 -15.59 -17.57
CA LEU A 289 7.56 -15.31 -18.94
C LEU A 289 8.49 -14.10 -18.99
N ILE A 290 8.19 -13.05 -18.23
CA ILE A 290 9.05 -11.87 -18.08
C ILE A 290 10.37 -12.24 -17.41
N GLU A 291 10.33 -13.05 -16.35
CA GLU A 291 11.54 -13.54 -15.68
C GLU A 291 12.36 -14.45 -16.60
N ALA A 292 11.72 -15.32 -17.39
CA ALA A 292 12.39 -16.16 -18.37
C ALA A 292 13.05 -15.34 -19.48
N TYR A 293 12.37 -14.31 -19.97
CA TYR A 293 12.92 -13.37 -20.96
C TYR A 293 14.15 -12.64 -20.42
N ASN A 294 14.06 -12.07 -19.21
CA ASN A 294 15.17 -11.35 -18.59
C ASN A 294 16.35 -12.29 -18.32
N GLU A 295 16.11 -13.52 -17.85
CA GLU A 295 17.15 -14.52 -17.65
C GLU A 295 17.85 -14.90 -18.97
N ILE A 296 17.10 -15.11 -20.06
CA ILE A 296 17.68 -15.35 -21.39
C ILE A 296 18.54 -14.17 -21.82
N LYS A 297 18.02 -12.94 -21.69
CA LYS A 297 18.73 -11.71 -22.07
C LYS A 297 20.05 -11.57 -21.31
N ASP A 298 20.02 -11.77 -19.99
CA ASP A 298 21.20 -11.64 -19.12
C ASP A 298 22.25 -12.71 -19.43
N ARG A 299 21.83 -13.95 -19.67
CA ARG A 299 22.73 -15.07 -20.00
C ARG A 299 23.28 -14.99 -21.42
N ALA A 300 22.53 -14.38 -22.35
CA ALA A 300 22.91 -14.23 -23.75
C ALA A 300 23.76 -12.99 -24.03
N ALA A 301 23.76 -11.99 -23.14
CA ALA A 301 24.54 -10.75 -23.30
C ALA A 301 26.05 -10.96 -23.61
N PRO A 302 26.74 -12.01 -23.09
CA PRO A 302 28.13 -12.29 -23.44
C PRO A 302 28.34 -13.08 -24.73
N ILE A 303 27.31 -13.76 -25.27
CA ILE A 303 27.39 -14.52 -26.53
C ILE A 303 26.82 -13.68 -27.65
N LEU A 304 27.51 -12.57 -27.88
CA LEU A 304 27.29 -11.79 -29.05
C LEU A 304 28.35 -12.26 -30.10
N ALA A 305 28.00 -13.17 -31.03
CA ALA A 305 28.73 -13.48 -32.29
C ALA A 305 28.06 -13.03 -33.60
N ALA A 306 28.85 -12.58 -34.59
CA ALA A 306 28.37 -12.24 -35.93
C ALA A 306 28.73 -13.33 -36.96
N CYS A 307 27.71 -13.86 -37.64
CA CYS A 307 27.89 -14.78 -38.77
C CYS A 307 28.26 -14.00 -40.02
N CYS A 308 29.42 -14.30 -40.61
CA CYS A 308 29.92 -13.66 -41.84
C CYS A 308 29.89 -12.12 -41.80
N PRO A 309 30.76 -11.47 -41.00
CA PRO A 309 30.81 -10.01 -40.87
C PRO A 309 30.90 -9.31 -42.23
N ASP A 310 30.21 -8.17 -42.37
CA ASP A 310 30.28 -7.38 -43.59
C ASP A 310 31.68 -6.73 -43.70
N PRO A 311 32.45 -7.00 -44.78
CA PRO A 311 33.77 -6.41 -44.97
C PRO A 311 33.75 -4.87 -44.99
N ALA A 312 32.63 -4.23 -45.29
CA ALA A 312 32.51 -2.78 -45.32
C ALA A 312 32.51 -2.10 -43.93
N TRP A 313 32.35 -2.84 -42.83
CA TRP A 313 32.22 -2.24 -41.49
C TRP A 313 33.43 -1.42 -41.06
N PHE A 314 34.62 -1.99 -41.14
CA PHE A 314 35.90 -1.34 -40.85
C PHE A 314 37.05 -2.04 -41.61
N PRO A 315 37.09 -1.92 -42.96
CA PRO A 315 37.82 -2.86 -43.80
C PRO A 315 39.34 -2.93 -43.53
N ARG A 316 39.98 -1.78 -43.30
CA ARG A 316 41.42 -1.69 -43.02
C ARG A 316 41.74 -0.83 -41.79
N HIS A 317 40.74 -0.41 -41.02
CA HIS A 317 40.95 0.38 -39.81
C HIS A 317 40.30 -0.27 -38.59
N VAL A 318 40.79 0.04 -37.38
CA VAL A 318 40.21 -0.41 -36.12
C VAL A 318 40.22 0.74 -35.13
N PHE A 319 39.05 1.10 -34.61
CA PHE A 319 38.93 2.06 -33.51
C PHE A 319 39.48 1.47 -32.21
N LEU A 320 40.45 2.13 -31.60
CA LEU A 320 40.98 1.72 -30.31
C LEU A 320 40.22 2.36 -29.15
N LYS A 321 40.22 3.70 -29.08
CA LYS A 321 39.52 4.51 -28.07
C LYS A 321 39.70 6.01 -28.32
N GLU A 322 38.94 6.85 -27.63
CA GLU A 322 39.26 8.27 -27.47
C GLU A 322 40.61 8.46 -26.75
N ALA A 323 41.36 9.49 -27.16
CA ALA A 323 42.67 9.79 -26.58
C ALA A 323 42.57 10.37 -25.16
N ILE A 324 41.49 11.08 -24.81
CA ILE A 324 41.27 11.66 -23.47
C ILE A 324 39.83 11.36 -23.01
N ASN A 325 39.68 11.06 -21.71
CA ASN A 325 38.41 10.86 -21.01
C ASN A 325 37.39 9.99 -21.75
N PRO A 326 37.75 8.77 -22.19
CA PRO A 326 36.81 7.89 -22.85
C PRO A 326 35.76 7.37 -21.84
N PRO A 327 34.48 7.26 -22.24
CA PRO A 327 33.48 6.53 -21.46
C PRO A 327 33.83 5.03 -21.42
N GLU A 328 33.32 4.31 -20.43
CA GLU A 328 33.44 2.85 -20.32
C GLU A 328 32.05 2.20 -20.34
N PRO A 329 31.71 1.41 -21.38
CA PRO A 329 32.49 1.13 -22.59
C PRO A 329 32.57 2.33 -23.55
N SER A 330 33.71 2.48 -24.24
CA SER A 330 33.89 3.49 -25.29
C SER A 330 33.08 3.15 -26.54
N GLN A 331 32.42 4.16 -27.10
CA GLN A 331 31.72 4.07 -28.39
C GLN A 331 32.68 4.12 -29.61
N TYR A 332 33.93 4.51 -29.42
CA TYR A 332 34.99 4.50 -30.44
C TYR A 332 35.99 3.38 -30.14
N ARG A 333 35.48 2.19 -29.85
CA ARG A 333 36.28 0.97 -29.70
C ARG A 333 35.61 -0.17 -30.45
N HIS A 334 36.34 -0.78 -31.39
CA HIS A 334 35.90 -2.01 -32.04
C HIS A 334 36.26 -3.20 -31.13
N TYR A 335 35.37 -3.51 -30.20
CA TYR A 335 35.46 -4.74 -29.38
C TYR A 335 35.45 -5.99 -30.26
N PHE A 336 35.93 -7.10 -29.70
CA PHE A 336 35.91 -8.37 -30.39
C PHE A 336 34.47 -8.84 -30.64
N ILE A 337 34.18 -9.19 -31.89
CA ILE A 337 32.96 -9.85 -32.31
C ILE A 337 33.35 -11.26 -32.77
N PRO A 338 33.15 -12.30 -31.94
CA PRO A 338 33.49 -13.68 -32.30
C PRO A 338 32.62 -14.21 -33.45
N SER A 339 33.11 -15.24 -34.12
CA SER A 339 32.32 -16.05 -35.04
C SER A 339 31.31 -16.93 -34.27
N PRO A 340 30.25 -17.41 -34.95
CA PRO A 340 29.32 -18.38 -34.35
C PRO A 340 30.00 -19.68 -33.90
N VAL A 341 31.14 -20.07 -34.50
CA VAL A 341 31.88 -21.27 -34.11
C VAL A 341 32.47 -21.10 -32.72
N LEU A 342 33.16 -19.99 -32.45
CA LEU A 342 33.71 -19.70 -31.13
C LEU A 342 32.63 -19.41 -30.08
N ALA A 343 31.51 -18.79 -30.49
CA ALA A 343 30.37 -18.58 -29.61
C ALA A 343 29.66 -19.88 -29.20
N LYS A 344 29.62 -20.88 -30.10
CA LYS A 344 28.98 -22.18 -29.84
C LYS A 344 29.79 -23.08 -28.90
N GLU A 345 31.12 -22.97 -28.87
CA GLU A 345 31.98 -23.83 -28.03
C GLU A 345 31.92 -23.52 -26.53
N GLY A 346 31.31 -22.40 -26.11
CA GLY A 346 31.13 -22.08 -24.70
C GLY A 346 29.91 -22.79 -24.09
N GLN A 347 30.05 -23.34 -22.88
CA GLN A 347 28.95 -23.84 -22.03
C GLN A 347 27.73 -22.90 -21.93
N ARG A 348 27.92 -21.62 -22.28
CA ARG A 348 26.89 -20.58 -22.32
C ARG A 348 25.89 -20.75 -23.48
N ALA A 349 26.29 -21.29 -24.64
CA ALA A 349 25.38 -21.44 -25.78
C ALA A 349 24.35 -22.55 -25.56
N GLU A 350 24.79 -23.69 -25.02
CA GLU A 350 23.90 -24.77 -24.57
C GLU A 350 22.90 -24.30 -23.51
N GLU A 351 23.35 -23.46 -22.57
CA GLU A 351 22.50 -22.87 -21.54
C GLU A 351 21.38 -22.03 -22.16
N ILE A 352 21.71 -21.13 -23.09
CA ILE A 352 20.72 -20.29 -23.77
C ILE A 352 19.72 -21.14 -24.56
N VAL A 353 20.21 -22.14 -25.32
CA VAL A 353 19.35 -23.06 -26.07
C VAL A 353 18.39 -23.79 -25.13
N GLN A 354 18.88 -24.26 -23.98
CA GLN A 354 18.03 -24.88 -22.96
C GLN A 354 17.00 -23.89 -22.39
N LEU A 355 17.37 -22.63 -22.12
CA LEU A 355 16.45 -21.63 -21.60
C LEU A 355 15.33 -21.31 -22.60
N PHE A 356 15.62 -21.28 -23.90
CA PHE A 356 14.60 -21.19 -24.95
C PHE A 356 13.72 -22.45 -25.01
N ASN A 357 14.30 -23.65 -24.85
CA ASN A 357 13.50 -24.88 -24.74
C ASN A 357 12.60 -24.86 -23.49
N ARG A 358 13.08 -24.34 -22.36
CA ARG A 358 12.26 -24.12 -21.15
C ARG A 358 11.10 -23.18 -21.45
N LEU A 359 11.36 -22.06 -22.13
CA LEU A 359 10.30 -21.12 -22.54
C LEU A 359 9.24 -21.83 -23.39
N TYR A 360 9.64 -22.59 -24.41
CA TYR A 360 8.71 -23.39 -25.22
C TYR A 360 7.87 -24.36 -24.35
N LEU A 361 8.52 -25.06 -23.42
CA LEU A 361 7.86 -26.01 -22.52
C LEU A 361 6.92 -25.32 -21.53
N MET A 362 7.26 -24.13 -21.01
CA MET A 362 6.38 -23.32 -20.16
C MET A 362 5.11 -22.92 -20.92
N LEU A 363 5.26 -22.49 -22.18
CA LEU A 363 4.15 -22.11 -23.05
C LEU A 363 3.23 -23.29 -23.40
N GLY A 364 3.79 -24.51 -23.52
CA GLY A 364 3.02 -25.73 -23.79
C GLY A 364 2.37 -26.35 -22.55
N SER A 365 2.99 -26.17 -21.38
CA SER A 365 2.54 -26.80 -20.12
C SER A 365 1.53 -25.96 -19.33
N PHE A 366 1.15 -24.78 -19.84
CA PHE A 366 0.16 -23.87 -19.27
C PHE A 366 -1.03 -23.65 -20.24
N PRO A 367 -2.28 -23.52 -19.75
CA PRO A 367 -2.73 -23.68 -18.36
C PRO A 367 -3.25 -25.10 -18.10
N GLU A 368 -2.62 -25.84 -17.20
CA GLU A 368 -3.23 -27.07 -16.66
C GLU A 368 -3.53 -26.86 -15.18
N ILE A 369 -4.37 -25.86 -14.89
CA ILE A 369 -4.82 -25.58 -13.53
C ILE A 369 -5.85 -26.66 -13.19
N VAL A 370 -5.45 -27.63 -12.35
CA VAL A 370 -6.36 -28.68 -11.89
C VAL A 370 -7.54 -27.99 -11.22
N ALA A 371 -8.73 -28.15 -11.81
CA ALA A 371 -9.95 -27.71 -11.16
C ALA A 371 -10.02 -28.42 -9.81
N PRO A 372 -10.08 -27.71 -8.69
CA PRO A 372 -10.27 -28.34 -7.41
C PRO A 372 -11.56 -29.16 -7.52
N THR A 373 -11.49 -30.44 -7.18
CA THR A 373 -12.69 -31.27 -7.12
C THR A 373 -13.63 -30.57 -6.14
N ILE A 374 -14.74 -30.00 -6.63
CA ILE A 374 -15.76 -29.45 -5.75
C ILE A 374 -16.24 -30.62 -4.91
N LEU A 375 -15.91 -30.58 -3.62
CA LEU A 375 -16.33 -31.59 -2.67
C LEU A 375 -17.82 -31.37 -2.42
N ASN A 376 -18.64 -32.04 -3.22
CA ASN A 376 -19.98 -32.41 -2.79
C ASN A 376 -19.82 -33.40 -1.63
N GLY A 377 -19.76 -32.87 -0.41
CA GLY A 377 -19.82 -33.67 0.82
C GLY A 377 -18.48 -33.92 1.51
N ASN A 378 -18.47 -33.64 2.82
CA ASN A 378 -17.59 -34.12 3.89
C ASN A 378 -16.32 -34.88 3.47
N GLY A 379 -15.23 -34.14 3.21
CA GLY A 379 -13.87 -34.67 3.28
C GLY A 379 -12.97 -34.17 2.16
N VAL A 380 -12.06 -33.25 2.47
CA VAL A 380 -10.94 -32.93 1.57
C VAL A 380 -10.03 -34.15 1.46
N LEU A 381 -9.86 -34.71 0.26
CA LEU A 381 -8.68 -35.52 -0.03
C LEU A 381 -7.46 -34.56 0.06
N ASN A 382 -6.74 -34.67 1.17
CA ASN A 382 -5.58 -33.86 1.58
C ASN A 382 -4.36 -33.90 0.62
N SER A 383 -4.46 -34.50 -0.57
CA SER A 383 -3.30 -34.76 -1.46
C SER A 383 -2.84 -33.56 -2.29
N ASP A 384 -3.66 -32.51 -2.41
CA ASP A 384 -3.48 -31.47 -3.43
C ASP A 384 -3.16 -30.09 -2.83
N LEU A 385 -2.63 -30.00 -1.62
CA LEU A 385 -2.19 -28.74 -1.02
C LEU A 385 -0.76 -28.93 -0.55
N ARG A 386 0.17 -28.12 -1.05
CA ARG A 386 1.59 -28.35 -0.81
C ARG A 386 2.33 -27.04 -0.57
N VAL A 387 3.24 -27.08 0.41
CA VAL A 387 4.22 -26.02 0.68
C VAL A 387 5.55 -26.46 0.10
N THR A 388 6.09 -25.68 -0.83
CA THR A 388 7.36 -25.98 -1.53
C THR A 388 8.36 -24.85 -1.30
N PRO A 389 9.55 -25.12 -0.72
CA PRO A 389 10.61 -24.13 -0.59
C PRO A 389 11.05 -23.59 -1.96
N SER A 390 11.32 -22.29 -2.03
CA SER A 390 11.69 -21.56 -3.24
C SER A 390 12.45 -20.28 -2.90
N LEU A 391 12.69 -19.46 -3.92
CA LEU A 391 13.39 -18.19 -3.82
C LEU A 391 12.49 -17.02 -4.25
N MET A 392 12.48 -15.98 -3.42
CA MET A 392 11.98 -14.66 -3.75
C MET A 392 13.15 -13.82 -4.29
N GLY A 393 13.07 -13.44 -5.56
CA GLY A 393 14.17 -12.83 -6.31
C GLY A 393 15.05 -13.88 -7.03
N GLY A 394 16.13 -13.42 -7.68
CA GLY A 394 17.03 -14.28 -8.46
C GLY A 394 16.46 -14.70 -9.83
N SER A 395 17.16 -15.62 -10.50
CA SER A 395 16.77 -16.10 -11.83
C SER A 395 15.69 -17.19 -11.74
N LEU A 396 14.85 -17.32 -12.77
CA LEU A 396 13.73 -18.26 -12.74
C LEU A 396 14.20 -19.71 -12.55
N SER A 397 15.36 -20.08 -13.12
CA SER A 397 15.93 -21.43 -13.04
C SER A 397 16.15 -21.95 -11.62
N VAL A 398 16.34 -21.08 -10.63
CA VAL A 398 16.61 -21.50 -9.24
C VAL A 398 15.36 -21.56 -8.36
N LYS A 399 14.22 -21.08 -8.87
CA LYS A 399 12.94 -21.14 -8.17
C LYS A 399 12.32 -22.53 -8.32
N SER A 400 11.41 -22.92 -7.44
CA SER A 400 10.63 -24.15 -7.60
C SER A 400 9.61 -24.03 -8.74
N ILE A 401 9.34 -25.11 -9.48
CA ILE A 401 8.41 -25.14 -10.61
C ILE A 401 6.95 -24.99 -10.12
N PRO A 402 6.21 -23.98 -10.59
CA PRO A 402 4.82 -23.74 -10.19
C PRO A 402 3.81 -24.82 -10.53
N HIS A 403 2.74 -24.93 -9.73
CA HIS A 403 1.72 -25.96 -9.89
C HIS A 403 0.86 -25.79 -11.15
N TYR A 404 0.76 -24.58 -11.72
CA TYR A 404 0.02 -24.32 -12.95
C TYR A 404 0.75 -24.79 -14.22
N TYR A 405 1.97 -25.31 -14.09
CA TYR A 405 2.69 -25.98 -15.17
C TYR A 405 2.63 -27.50 -15.03
N ALA A 406 1.95 -28.16 -15.95
CA ALA A 406 1.95 -29.62 -16.03
C ALA A 406 3.34 -30.19 -16.31
N GLN A 407 3.57 -31.44 -15.88
CA GLN A 407 4.79 -32.19 -16.18
C GLN A 407 4.56 -33.23 -17.29
N THR A 408 3.57 -32.96 -18.15
CA THR A 408 3.22 -33.76 -19.32
C THR A 408 4.24 -33.60 -20.45
N VAL A 409 4.33 -34.63 -21.29
CA VAL A 409 5.22 -34.61 -22.46
C VAL A 409 4.64 -33.65 -23.51
N GLN A 410 5.43 -32.67 -23.93
CA GLN A 410 5.06 -31.68 -24.93
C GLN A 410 5.37 -32.16 -26.36
N GLY A 411 5.03 -31.37 -27.38
CA GLY A 411 5.18 -31.74 -28.80
C GLY A 411 6.60 -32.11 -29.24
N ASN A 412 7.62 -31.69 -28.49
CA ASN A 412 9.03 -32.04 -28.70
C ASN A 412 9.47 -33.32 -27.97
N GLY A 413 8.54 -34.06 -27.35
CA GLY A 413 8.84 -35.27 -26.57
C GLY A 413 9.51 -35.00 -25.21
N LYS A 414 9.59 -33.76 -24.76
CA LYS A 414 10.24 -33.36 -23.50
C LYS A 414 9.24 -32.87 -22.45
N ARG A 415 9.66 -32.87 -21.19
CA ARG A 415 8.90 -32.35 -20.05
C ARG A 415 9.56 -31.11 -19.46
N LEU A 416 8.77 -30.25 -18.81
CA LEU A 416 9.27 -28.98 -18.28
C LEU A 416 10.38 -29.15 -17.22
N PHE A 417 10.21 -30.07 -16.26
CA PHE A 417 11.23 -30.28 -15.22
C PHE A 417 12.61 -30.66 -15.78
N GLU A 418 12.66 -31.30 -16.96
CA GLU A 418 13.91 -31.69 -17.62
C GLU A 418 14.72 -30.48 -18.08
N HIS A 419 14.09 -29.31 -18.24
CA HIS A 419 14.70 -28.11 -18.80
C HIS A 419 14.63 -26.89 -17.88
N TRP A 420 14.02 -27.01 -16.70
CA TRP A 420 13.80 -25.88 -15.78
C TRP A 420 15.10 -25.20 -15.32
N ASN A 421 16.13 -26.00 -14.98
CA ASN A 421 17.42 -25.54 -14.49
C ASN A 421 18.56 -26.18 -15.28
N TYR A 422 19.32 -25.38 -16.04
CA TYR A 422 20.42 -25.85 -16.89
C TYR A 422 21.48 -26.65 -16.13
N LYS A 423 21.90 -26.18 -14.96
CA LYS A 423 22.95 -26.84 -14.17
C LYS A 423 22.50 -28.22 -13.70
N LEU A 424 21.25 -28.36 -13.25
CA LEU A 424 20.70 -29.64 -12.83
C LEU A 424 20.50 -30.58 -14.03
N THR A 425 20.00 -30.08 -15.16
CA THR A 425 19.83 -30.87 -16.39
C THR A 425 21.16 -31.41 -16.89
N LYS A 426 22.19 -30.55 -17.00
CA LYS A 426 23.52 -30.95 -17.44
C LYS A 426 24.16 -32.00 -16.53
N ALA A 427 23.86 -31.93 -15.23
CA ALA A 427 24.33 -32.91 -14.25
C ALA A 427 23.49 -34.20 -14.21
N GLY A 428 22.49 -34.38 -15.08
CA GLY A 428 21.57 -35.53 -15.04
C GLY A 428 20.64 -35.55 -13.81
N ARG A 429 20.48 -34.40 -13.15
CA ARG A 429 19.76 -34.20 -11.89
C ARG A 429 18.50 -33.35 -12.05
N ALA A 430 17.94 -33.28 -13.26
CA ALA A 430 16.76 -32.46 -13.53
C ALA A 430 15.53 -32.87 -12.69
N ASN A 431 15.43 -34.15 -12.32
CA ASN A 431 14.41 -34.67 -11.40
C ASN A 431 14.58 -34.20 -9.95
N GLN A 432 15.58 -33.36 -9.66
CA GLN A 432 15.78 -32.71 -8.37
C GLN A 432 15.29 -31.26 -8.31
N ASN A 433 14.75 -30.71 -9.41
CA ASN A 433 14.01 -29.45 -9.34
C ASN A 433 12.88 -29.59 -8.33
N LEU A 434 12.71 -28.64 -7.41
CA LEU A 434 11.58 -28.65 -6.49
C LEU A 434 10.31 -28.22 -7.23
N SER A 435 9.18 -28.84 -6.92
CA SER A 435 7.88 -28.48 -7.50
C SER A 435 6.73 -28.98 -6.66
N TYR A 436 5.60 -28.28 -6.72
CA TYR A 436 4.32 -28.82 -6.29
C TYR A 436 4.05 -30.20 -6.93
N ARG A 437 4.34 -30.34 -8.24
CA ARG A 437 4.10 -31.56 -9.04
C ARG A 437 5.25 -32.55 -9.03
N ALA A 438 6.10 -32.53 -8.01
CA ALA A 438 7.27 -33.43 -7.96
C ALA A 438 6.94 -34.93 -7.98
N VAL A 439 5.69 -35.30 -7.72
CA VAL A 439 5.18 -36.66 -7.82
C VAL A 439 4.93 -37.12 -9.27
N GLU A 440 4.82 -36.19 -10.22
CA GLU A 440 4.52 -36.46 -11.64
C GLU A 440 5.76 -36.83 -12.48
N TYR A 441 6.97 -36.62 -11.92
CA TYR A 441 8.22 -37.00 -12.57
C TYR A 441 9.06 -37.93 -11.69
N PRO A 442 10.00 -38.71 -12.27
CA PRO A 442 10.73 -39.76 -11.54
C PRO A 442 11.80 -39.17 -10.61
N ALA A 443 11.38 -38.43 -9.59
CA ALA A 443 12.23 -37.98 -8.50
C ALA A 443 12.63 -39.19 -7.65
N VAL A 444 13.94 -39.46 -7.58
CA VAL A 444 14.49 -40.54 -6.75
C VAL A 444 14.78 -40.05 -5.33
N ALA A 445 15.24 -38.81 -5.19
CA ALA A 445 15.64 -38.26 -3.91
C ALA A 445 14.43 -37.81 -3.07
N ASP A 446 14.40 -38.22 -1.80
CA ASP A 446 13.28 -37.92 -0.89
C ASP A 446 13.16 -36.41 -0.60
N PHE A 447 14.27 -35.66 -0.56
CA PHE A 447 14.26 -34.19 -0.38
C PHE A 447 13.50 -33.43 -1.47
N VAL A 448 13.19 -34.07 -2.60
CA VAL A 448 12.38 -33.47 -3.68
C VAL A 448 10.89 -33.72 -3.46
N LYS A 449 10.54 -34.87 -2.87
CA LYS A 449 9.15 -35.27 -2.57
C LYS A 449 8.68 -34.69 -1.23
N THR A 450 9.58 -34.61 -0.24
CA THR A 450 9.29 -34.13 1.11
C THR A 450 10.26 -33.02 1.54
N PRO A 451 10.37 -31.91 0.77
CA PRO A 451 11.44 -30.91 0.95
C PRO A 451 11.47 -30.24 2.34
N LEU A 452 10.33 -30.15 3.02
CA LEU A 452 10.23 -29.51 4.35
C LEU A 452 10.95 -30.29 5.47
N ARG A 453 11.36 -31.53 5.23
CA ARG A 453 12.14 -32.35 6.18
C ARG A 453 13.65 -32.08 6.12
N TYR A 454 14.08 -31.29 5.15
CA TYR A 454 15.48 -31.06 4.83
C TYR A 454 15.84 -29.60 5.07
N ASP A 455 17.12 -29.26 4.85
CA ASP A 455 17.65 -27.92 5.07
C ASP A 455 16.87 -26.85 4.30
N LEU A 456 16.41 -25.84 5.04
CA LEU A 456 15.65 -24.71 4.54
C LEU A 456 16.49 -23.43 4.40
N GLU A 457 17.72 -23.40 4.92
CA GLU A 457 18.63 -22.23 4.86
C GLU A 457 18.78 -21.65 3.44
N PRO A 458 18.88 -22.45 2.37
CA PRO A 458 19.02 -21.91 1.01
C PRO A 458 17.78 -21.18 0.48
N TYR A 459 16.63 -21.26 1.15
CA TYR A 459 15.34 -20.78 0.65
C TYR A 459 14.82 -19.62 1.51
N ASN A 460 14.42 -18.53 0.86
CA ASN A 460 13.81 -17.36 1.52
C ASN A 460 12.31 -17.22 1.23
N PHE A 461 11.70 -18.19 0.55
CA PHE A 461 10.28 -18.17 0.18
C PHE A 461 9.66 -19.56 0.25
N PHE A 462 8.40 -19.62 0.67
CA PHE A 462 7.57 -20.82 0.63
C PHE A 462 6.42 -20.62 -0.36
N ARG A 463 6.42 -21.37 -1.46
CA ARG A 463 5.26 -21.42 -2.36
C ARG A 463 4.19 -22.28 -1.72
N ILE A 464 2.99 -21.72 -1.59
CA ILE A 464 1.83 -22.41 -1.00
C ILE A 464 0.80 -22.51 -2.10
N GLU A 465 0.53 -23.73 -2.55
CA GLU A 465 -0.23 -23.95 -3.79
C GLU A 465 -1.25 -25.06 -3.64
N GLY A 466 -2.32 -24.98 -4.44
CA GLY A 466 -3.42 -25.93 -4.42
C GLY A 466 -4.51 -25.64 -3.37
N HIS A 467 -4.49 -24.45 -2.76
CA HIS A 467 -5.53 -23.95 -1.84
C HIS A 467 -6.73 -23.34 -2.56
N VAL A 468 -6.52 -22.76 -3.74
CA VAL A 468 -7.55 -22.05 -4.50
C VAL A 468 -8.64 -23.01 -4.97
N GLY A 469 -9.88 -22.54 -4.87
CA GLY A 469 -11.13 -23.24 -5.10
C GLY A 469 -11.49 -24.30 -4.05
N LYS A 470 -10.81 -24.33 -2.90
CA LYS A 470 -11.15 -25.17 -1.75
C LYS A 470 -11.78 -24.35 -0.62
N ASN A 471 -12.46 -25.03 0.31
CA ASN A 471 -13.03 -24.37 1.49
C ASN A 471 -11.92 -23.83 2.43
N TYR A 472 -12.01 -22.55 2.81
CA TYR A 472 -10.97 -21.86 3.57
C TYR A 472 -10.69 -22.50 4.93
N LYS A 473 -11.71 -23.03 5.63
CA LYS A 473 -11.53 -23.67 6.95
C LYS A 473 -10.67 -24.93 6.83
N ALA A 474 -10.91 -25.72 5.78
CA ALA A 474 -10.14 -26.93 5.55
C ALA A 474 -8.69 -26.61 5.16
N VAL A 475 -8.49 -25.59 4.30
CA VAL A 475 -7.17 -25.10 3.91
C VAL A 475 -6.40 -24.56 5.12
N LEU A 476 -7.02 -23.68 5.91
CA LEU A 476 -6.42 -23.06 7.09
C LEU A 476 -6.01 -24.12 8.12
N LYS A 477 -6.89 -25.09 8.40
CA LYS A 477 -6.58 -26.22 9.30
C LYS A 477 -5.39 -27.04 8.80
N TYR A 478 -5.35 -27.35 7.51
CA TYR A 478 -4.26 -28.12 6.91
C TYR A 478 -2.94 -27.35 6.96
N LEU A 479 -2.90 -26.11 6.47
CA LEU A 479 -1.67 -25.30 6.45
C LEU A 479 -1.16 -25.02 7.86
N THR A 480 -2.04 -24.80 8.83
CA THR A 480 -1.66 -24.65 10.24
C THR A 480 -1.01 -25.93 10.78
N SER A 481 -1.52 -27.10 10.42
CA SER A 481 -0.91 -28.39 10.77
C SER A 481 0.46 -28.58 10.11
N VAL A 482 0.59 -28.28 8.81
CA VAL A 482 1.88 -28.36 8.08
C VAL A 482 2.91 -27.40 8.68
N ARG A 483 2.51 -26.16 8.97
CA ARG A 483 3.35 -25.15 9.61
C ARG A 483 3.87 -25.62 10.97
N LYS A 484 2.97 -26.08 11.85
CA LYS A 484 3.34 -26.54 13.20
C LYS A 484 4.22 -27.79 13.17
N SER A 485 3.86 -28.78 12.35
CA SER A 485 4.59 -30.05 12.26
C SER A 485 5.98 -29.92 11.64
N ASN A 486 6.17 -28.97 10.71
CA ASN A 486 7.46 -28.72 10.05
C ASN A 486 8.20 -27.48 10.60
N ARG A 487 7.65 -26.82 11.64
CA ARG A 487 8.23 -25.63 12.29
C ARG A 487 8.54 -24.48 11.31
N LEU A 488 7.61 -24.22 10.38
CA LEU A 488 7.86 -23.25 9.31
C LEU A 488 7.74 -21.81 9.82
N PRO A 489 8.69 -20.92 9.47
CA PRO A 489 8.77 -19.55 10.00
C PRO A 489 7.91 -18.57 9.19
N PHE A 490 6.60 -18.74 9.18
CA PHE A 490 5.63 -17.76 8.66
C PHE A 490 4.33 -17.82 9.47
N ASP A 491 3.39 -16.94 9.23
CA ASP A 491 2.03 -17.06 9.79
C ASP A 491 0.94 -17.15 8.71
N ILE A 492 -0.26 -17.59 9.07
CA ILE A 492 -1.37 -17.79 8.14
C ILE A 492 -2.61 -17.08 8.66
N VAL A 493 -3.17 -16.21 7.84
CA VAL A 493 -4.42 -15.49 8.11
C VAL A 493 -5.42 -15.78 6.98
N ALA A 494 -6.70 -15.92 7.33
CA ALA A 494 -7.78 -15.99 6.35
C ALA A 494 -8.64 -14.73 6.44
N VAL A 495 -8.89 -14.10 5.30
CA VAL A 495 -9.70 -12.88 5.18
C VAL A 495 -10.83 -13.08 4.17
N LYS A 496 -11.95 -12.40 4.42
CA LYS A 496 -13.21 -12.55 3.67
C LYS A 496 -13.43 -11.38 2.72
N THR A 497 -13.81 -11.62 1.47
CA THR A 497 -14.42 -10.55 0.63
C THR A 497 -15.90 -10.38 0.95
N GLY A 498 -16.46 -9.21 0.65
CA GLY A 498 -17.85 -8.88 0.89
C GLY A 498 -17.98 -7.83 1.97
N ASN A 499 -19.16 -7.77 2.57
CA ASN A 499 -19.54 -6.73 3.53
C ASN A 499 -20.11 -7.29 4.84
N LYS A 500 -20.22 -8.62 4.95
CA LYS A 500 -20.77 -9.31 6.12
C LYS A 500 -19.64 -9.88 6.95
N ALA A 501 -19.46 -9.34 8.15
CA ALA A 501 -18.48 -9.77 9.13
C ALA A 501 -19.04 -10.97 9.93
N ASP A 502 -19.14 -12.14 9.29
CA ASP A 502 -19.61 -13.38 9.91
C ASP A 502 -18.63 -14.54 9.67
N ASN A 503 -18.58 -15.49 10.63
CA ASN A 503 -17.77 -16.71 10.62
C ASN A 503 -16.25 -16.56 10.86
N VAL A 504 -15.84 -15.82 11.89
CA VAL A 504 -14.47 -15.92 12.44
C VAL A 504 -14.39 -17.08 13.45
N ASP A 505 -13.36 -17.92 13.32
CA ASP A 505 -13.08 -18.99 14.30
C ASP A 505 -12.54 -18.35 15.58
N ILE A 506 -13.37 -18.29 16.61
CA ILE A 506 -13.05 -17.56 17.84
C ILE A 506 -11.94 -18.24 18.65
N ALA A 507 -11.76 -19.54 18.46
CA ALA A 507 -10.74 -20.32 19.17
C ALA A 507 -9.31 -19.83 18.87
N SER A 508 -9.07 -19.21 17.70
CA SER A 508 -7.77 -18.64 17.35
C SER A 508 -7.51 -17.25 17.91
N PHE A 509 -8.45 -16.66 18.66
CA PHE A 509 -8.32 -15.32 19.26
C PHE A 509 -8.47 -15.36 20.77
N THR A 510 -8.33 -16.53 21.40
CA THR A 510 -8.51 -16.74 22.84
C THR A 510 -7.67 -15.75 23.68
N ALA A 511 -6.44 -15.45 23.25
CA ALA A 511 -5.57 -14.45 23.89
C ALA A 511 -6.16 -13.03 23.94
N HIS A 512 -7.02 -12.66 22.98
CA HIS A 512 -7.72 -11.36 22.99
C HIS A 512 -8.85 -11.29 24.00
N PHE A 513 -9.17 -12.42 24.64
CA PHE A 513 -10.21 -12.52 25.64
C PHE A 513 -9.65 -12.97 26.98
N ASP A 514 -8.34 -13.14 27.15
CA ASP A 514 -7.73 -13.64 28.39
C ASP A 514 -8.06 -12.76 29.62
N ASP A 515 -8.19 -11.44 29.43
CA ASP A 515 -8.66 -10.50 30.47
C ASP A 515 -10.10 -10.79 30.87
N LEU A 516 -10.99 -10.95 29.90
CA LEU A 516 -12.41 -11.24 30.11
C LEU A 516 -12.63 -12.67 30.62
N GLU A 517 -11.81 -13.61 30.16
CA GLU A 517 -11.80 -15.01 30.55
C GLU A 517 -11.24 -15.15 31.97
N THR A 518 -10.21 -14.39 32.35
CA THR A 518 -9.71 -14.33 33.73
C THR A 518 -10.77 -13.77 34.68
N ASN A 519 -11.46 -12.69 34.29
CA ASN A 519 -12.57 -12.15 35.06
C ASN A 519 -13.71 -13.17 35.19
N TYR A 520 -14.03 -13.89 34.12
CA TYR A 520 -15.01 -14.97 34.13
C TYR A 520 -14.59 -16.14 35.04
N LEU A 521 -13.33 -16.56 35.00
CA LEU A 521 -12.81 -17.65 35.85
C LEU A 521 -12.83 -17.23 37.33
N LEU A 522 -12.46 -15.99 37.65
CA LEU A 522 -12.56 -15.44 39.00
C LEU A 522 -14.01 -15.42 39.50
N LEU A 523 -14.92 -14.94 38.65
CA LEU A 523 -16.36 -14.95 38.92
C LEU A 523 -16.89 -16.37 39.12
N ARG A 524 -16.45 -17.32 38.29
CA ARG A 524 -16.82 -18.74 38.40
C ARG A 524 -16.35 -19.36 39.72
N GLU A 525 -15.10 -19.12 40.12
CA GLU A 525 -14.57 -19.60 41.41
C GLU A 525 -15.31 -18.98 42.60
N ASN A 526 -15.67 -17.70 42.52
CA ASN A 526 -16.49 -17.03 43.54
C ASN A 526 -17.88 -17.67 43.66
N VAL A 527 -18.55 -17.88 42.53
CA VAL A 527 -19.85 -18.57 42.46
C VAL A 527 -19.76 -20.00 43.02
N GLN A 528 -18.68 -20.71 42.71
CA GLN A 528 -18.43 -22.06 43.21
C GLN A 528 -18.15 -22.09 44.72
N CYS A 529 -17.36 -21.15 45.24
CA CYS A 529 -17.09 -21.01 46.68
C CYS A 529 -18.36 -20.69 47.48
N LYS A 530 -19.32 -19.98 46.87
CA LYS A 530 -20.63 -19.70 47.45
C LYS A 530 -21.60 -20.90 47.41
N GLY A 531 -21.24 -21.98 46.71
CA GLY A 531 -21.95 -23.26 46.72
C GLY A 531 -22.80 -23.56 45.49
N ALA A 532 -22.81 -22.70 44.45
CA ALA A 532 -23.51 -22.97 43.20
C ALA A 532 -22.62 -23.70 42.21
N THR A 533 -23.15 -24.74 41.60
CA THR A 533 -22.43 -25.58 40.62
C THR A 533 -22.87 -25.35 39.18
N VAL A 534 -23.74 -24.35 38.92
CA VAL A 534 -24.33 -24.10 37.59
C VAL A 534 -23.30 -23.67 36.54
N LEU A 535 -22.19 -23.05 36.98
CA LEU A 535 -21.08 -22.68 36.11
C LEU A 535 -20.00 -23.76 36.02
N ASN A 536 -20.04 -24.83 36.83
CA ASN A 536 -19.07 -25.92 36.78
C ASN A 536 -18.91 -26.57 35.39
N PRO A 537 -19.97 -26.79 34.59
CA PRO A 537 -19.82 -27.32 33.24
C PRO A 537 -19.39 -26.25 32.21
N ILE A 538 -19.36 -24.98 32.60
CA ILE A 538 -19.05 -23.85 31.73
C ILE A 538 -17.59 -23.46 32.00
N THR A 539 -16.74 -23.93 31.09
CA THR A 539 -15.30 -23.77 31.25
C THR A 539 -14.77 -22.48 30.65
N SER A 540 -15.55 -21.80 29.79
CA SER A 540 -15.19 -20.53 29.15
C SER A 540 -16.34 -19.54 29.02
N LEU A 541 -16.02 -18.24 29.03
CA LEU A 541 -16.96 -17.14 28.79
C LEU A 541 -17.73 -17.29 27.47
N SER A 542 -17.09 -17.86 26.45
CA SER A 542 -17.68 -18.14 25.13
C SER A 542 -18.88 -19.11 25.15
N GLN A 543 -18.98 -19.94 26.20
CA GLN A 543 -20.03 -20.94 26.38
C GLN A 543 -21.24 -20.39 27.13
N VAL A 544 -21.16 -19.17 27.64
CA VAL A 544 -22.22 -18.54 28.42
C VAL A 544 -23.35 -18.11 27.49
N THR A 545 -24.51 -18.72 27.69
CA THR A 545 -25.74 -18.39 26.97
C THR A 545 -26.68 -17.56 27.85
N PRO A 546 -27.63 -16.82 27.27
CA PRO A 546 -28.67 -16.13 28.05
C PRO A 546 -29.41 -17.07 29.02
N GLN A 547 -29.56 -18.36 28.66
CA GLN A 547 -30.19 -19.36 29.52
C GLN A 547 -29.33 -19.72 30.74
N ILE A 548 -28.00 -19.73 30.62
CA ILE A 548 -27.07 -19.97 31.75
C ILE A 548 -27.08 -18.80 32.72
N ILE A 549 -27.06 -17.56 32.18
CA ILE A 549 -27.19 -16.33 32.99
C ILE A 549 -28.50 -16.38 33.78
N GLN A 550 -29.60 -16.73 33.11
CA GLN A 550 -30.90 -16.87 33.78
C GLN A 550 -30.93 -18.02 34.79
N ALA A 551 -30.25 -19.14 34.53
CA ALA A 551 -30.18 -20.26 35.46
C ALA A 551 -29.39 -19.91 36.73
N LEU A 552 -28.30 -19.14 36.61
CA LEU A 552 -27.55 -18.61 37.76
C LEU A 552 -28.40 -17.63 38.58
N ARG A 553 -29.09 -16.70 37.90
CA ARG A 553 -30.00 -15.73 38.51
C ARG A 553 -31.12 -16.39 39.32
N ASN A 554 -31.51 -17.61 38.95
CA ASN A 554 -32.60 -18.36 39.60
C ASN A 554 -32.16 -19.22 40.81
N ILE A 555 -30.88 -19.26 41.20
CA ILE A 555 -30.43 -20.03 42.37
C ILE A 555 -30.70 -19.24 43.65
N THR A 556 -31.70 -19.68 44.41
CA THR A 556 -32.22 -18.95 45.58
C THR A 556 -31.41 -19.16 46.88
N ALA A 557 -30.57 -20.19 46.96
CA ALA A 557 -29.89 -20.59 48.19
C ALA A 557 -28.79 -19.63 48.67
N ALA A 558 -28.24 -18.76 47.80
CA ALA A 558 -27.20 -17.79 48.18
C ALA A 558 -27.23 -16.43 47.43
N ASN A 559 -28.33 -16.11 46.73
CA ASN A 559 -28.56 -14.85 45.99
C ASN A 559 -27.42 -14.49 45.00
N TYR A 560 -27.39 -15.18 43.84
CA TYR A 560 -26.37 -15.02 42.79
C TYR A 560 -26.67 -13.93 41.75
N LYS A 561 -27.53 -12.97 42.10
CA LYS A 561 -28.00 -11.95 41.15
C LYS A 561 -26.87 -11.03 40.67
N CYS A 562 -26.04 -10.53 41.59
CA CYS A 562 -24.93 -9.66 41.26
C CYS A 562 -23.92 -10.37 40.35
N GLU A 563 -23.65 -11.66 40.60
CA GLU A 563 -22.78 -12.48 39.78
C GLU A 563 -23.38 -12.77 38.40
N ALA A 564 -24.72 -12.89 38.29
CA ALA A 564 -25.40 -13.05 37.01
C ALA A 564 -25.33 -11.76 36.16
N ASP A 565 -25.44 -10.58 36.79
CA ASP A 565 -25.35 -9.28 36.10
C ASP A 565 -23.90 -9.00 35.66
N GLU A 566 -22.91 -9.28 36.51
CA GLU A 566 -21.48 -9.22 36.15
C GLU A 566 -21.15 -10.18 34.99
N LEU A 567 -21.74 -11.39 35.00
CA LEU A 567 -21.60 -12.35 33.91
C LEU A 567 -22.21 -11.84 32.59
N GLU A 568 -23.35 -11.13 32.65
CA GLU A 568 -24.01 -10.55 31.48
C GLU A 568 -23.18 -9.42 30.84
N GLU A 569 -22.59 -8.54 31.64
CA GLU A 569 -21.67 -7.49 31.18
C GLU A 569 -20.41 -8.07 30.54
N LEU A 570 -19.81 -9.09 31.15
CA LEU A 570 -18.66 -9.80 30.57
C LEU A 570 -19.01 -10.40 29.20
N VAL A 571 -20.20 -10.98 29.04
CA VAL A 571 -20.67 -11.50 27.74
C VAL A 571 -20.89 -10.38 26.71
N ALA A 572 -21.39 -9.22 27.12
CA ALA A 572 -21.57 -8.07 26.22
C ALA A 572 -20.23 -7.49 25.74
N ALA A 573 -19.27 -7.32 26.64
CA ALA A 573 -17.91 -6.89 26.31
C ALA A 573 -17.23 -7.88 25.36
N TYR A 574 -17.39 -9.18 25.63
CA TYR A 574 -16.93 -10.26 24.76
C TYR A 574 -17.53 -10.16 23.35
N LYS A 575 -18.85 -9.98 23.20
CA LYS A 575 -19.53 -9.84 21.90
C LYS A 575 -19.05 -8.62 21.11
N LYS A 576 -18.93 -7.45 21.76
CA LYS A 576 -18.46 -6.22 21.11
C LYS A 576 -17.03 -6.38 20.58
N ARG A 577 -16.13 -6.96 21.39
CA ARG A 577 -14.75 -7.22 20.98
C ARG A 577 -14.69 -8.24 19.84
N LEU A 578 -15.54 -9.27 19.90
CA LEU A 578 -15.68 -10.25 18.85
C LEU A 578 -16.13 -9.64 17.52
N ASP A 579 -17.11 -8.72 17.51
CA ASP A 579 -17.58 -8.08 16.28
C ASP A 579 -16.54 -7.16 15.65
N ALA A 580 -15.80 -6.40 16.47
CA ALA A 580 -14.67 -5.60 15.99
C ALA A 580 -13.55 -6.47 15.37
N LEU A 581 -13.27 -7.63 15.97
CA LEU A 581 -12.34 -8.61 15.38
C LEU A 581 -12.87 -9.13 14.05
N LYS A 582 -14.16 -9.49 13.95
CA LYS A 582 -14.76 -9.96 12.68
C LYS A 582 -14.64 -8.95 11.55
N GLU A 583 -14.87 -7.67 11.83
CA GLU A 583 -14.73 -6.60 10.82
C GLU A 583 -13.28 -6.40 10.37
N ALA A 584 -12.30 -6.62 11.26
CA ALA A 584 -10.89 -6.53 10.92
C ALA A 584 -10.42 -7.60 9.91
N PHE A 585 -11.13 -8.73 9.80
CA PHE A 585 -10.84 -9.82 8.86
C PHE A 585 -11.57 -9.70 7.51
N LEU A 586 -12.30 -8.61 7.27
CA LEU A 586 -12.75 -8.27 5.91
C LEU A 586 -11.55 -7.81 5.08
N LEU A 587 -11.39 -8.31 3.85
CA LEU A 587 -10.24 -8.02 2.99
C LEU A 587 -10.01 -6.51 2.81
N SER A 588 -11.07 -5.74 2.60
CA SER A 588 -11.00 -4.28 2.45
C SER A 588 -10.36 -3.62 3.67
N ASN A 589 -10.85 -3.96 4.87
CA ASN A 589 -10.39 -3.38 6.13
C ASN A 589 -8.99 -3.87 6.49
N TYR A 590 -8.73 -5.15 6.22
CA TYR A 590 -7.43 -5.77 6.47
C TYR A 590 -6.35 -5.16 5.57
N ALA A 591 -6.63 -4.96 4.28
CA ALA A 591 -5.70 -4.34 3.34
C ALA A 591 -5.43 -2.86 3.66
N GLU A 592 -6.44 -2.13 4.16
CA GLU A 592 -6.28 -0.74 4.61
C GLU A 592 -5.39 -0.66 5.86
N LYS A 593 -5.60 -1.56 6.84
CA LYS A 593 -4.82 -1.59 8.08
C LYS A 593 -3.40 -2.13 7.89
N HIS A 594 -3.21 -3.05 6.95
CA HIS A 594 -1.94 -3.73 6.70
C HIS A 594 -1.39 -3.40 5.31
N VAL A 595 -0.79 -2.20 5.21
CA VAL A 595 -0.15 -1.74 3.98
C VAL A 595 0.97 -2.70 3.54
N GLY A 596 1.13 -2.87 2.23
CA GLY A 596 2.16 -3.73 1.65
C GLY A 596 1.67 -5.11 1.19
N LEU A 597 0.36 -5.33 1.11
CA LEU A 597 -0.27 -6.53 0.55
C LEU A 597 0.25 -6.82 -0.88
N GLN A 598 0.76 -8.03 -1.13
CA GLN A 598 1.33 -8.43 -2.42
C GLN A 598 0.93 -9.84 -2.83
N HIS A 599 0.89 -10.12 -4.13
CA HIS A 599 0.65 -11.47 -4.67
C HIS A 599 1.93 -12.09 -5.25
N LYS A 600 2.30 -13.29 -4.79
CA LYS A 600 3.42 -14.12 -5.32
C LYS A 600 3.21 -15.65 -5.17
N GLY A 601 1.97 -16.12 -4.99
CA GLY A 601 1.68 -17.56 -4.86
C GLY A 601 2.37 -18.23 -3.66
N GLY A 602 2.53 -17.52 -2.54
CA GLY A 602 3.28 -17.96 -1.38
C GLY A 602 3.67 -16.83 -0.44
N VAL A 603 4.61 -17.11 0.48
CA VAL A 603 5.01 -16.21 1.56
C VAL A 603 6.54 -16.24 1.78
N PRO A 604 7.20 -15.08 2.03
CA PRO A 604 8.60 -15.07 2.43
C PRO A 604 8.80 -15.62 3.84
N VAL A 605 10.03 -16.04 4.15
CA VAL A 605 10.43 -16.35 5.53
C VAL A 605 10.20 -15.13 6.43
N GLY A 606 9.52 -15.31 7.55
CA GLY A 606 9.13 -14.23 8.47
C GLY A 606 7.93 -13.40 8.01
N GLY A 607 7.20 -13.83 6.98
CA GLY A 607 6.00 -13.15 6.48
C GLY A 607 4.68 -13.75 6.98
N THR A 608 3.57 -13.12 6.56
CA THR A 608 2.20 -13.61 6.78
C THR A 608 1.57 -14.00 5.45
N PHE A 609 1.11 -15.25 5.32
CA PHE A 609 0.34 -15.74 4.18
C PHE A 609 -1.15 -15.46 4.39
N ILE A 610 -1.78 -14.84 3.41
CA ILE A 610 -3.16 -14.37 3.49
C ILE A 610 -4.01 -15.17 2.50
N LEU A 611 -4.90 -15.99 3.02
CA LEU A 611 -5.93 -16.69 2.26
C LEU A 611 -7.14 -15.78 2.08
N VAL A 612 -7.53 -15.52 0.83
CA VAL A 612 -8.73 -14.73 0.54
C VAL A 612 -9.83 -15.65 0.06
N TYR A 613 -10.92 -15.69 0.80
CA TYR A 613 -12.09 -16.48 0.45
C TYR A 613 -13.29 -15.62 0.08
N HIS A 614 -14.10 -16.17 -0.82
CA HIS A 614 -15.32 -15.53 -1.27
C HIS A 614 -16.30 -15.48 -0.11
N GLY A 615 -16.68 -14.27 0.26
CA GLY A 615 -17.86 -14.03 1.07
C GLY A 615 -18.96 -13.43 0.22
N ASP A 616 -20.19 -13.67 0.66
CA ASP A 616 -21.35 -13.10 0.02
C ASP A 616 -21.30 -11.57 0.10
N MET A 617 -21.55 -10.94 -1.04
CA MET A 617 -22.16 -9.63 -1.05
C MET A 617 -23.63 -9.86 -0.72
N VAL A 618 -24.05 -9.47 0.49
CA VAL A 618 -25.48 -9.41 0.77
C VAL A 618 -26.02 -8.34 -0.15
N ALA A 619 -26.63 -8.72 -1.28
CA ALA A 619 -27.12 -7.78 -2.25
C ALA A 619 -27.99 -6.76 -1.51
N PRO A 620 -27.73 -5.46 -1.69
CA PRO A 620 -28.70 -4.49 -1.28
C PRO A 620 -30.00 -4.82 -2.05
N PRO A 621 -31.17 -5.00 -1.39
CA PRO A 621 -32.41 -5.42 -2.05
C PRO A 621 -32.67 -4.64 -3.35
N PRO A 622 -33.19 -5.31 -4.41
CA PRO A 622 -33.19 -4.77 -5.76
C PRO A 622 -33.87 -3.40 -5.87
N VAL A 623 -33.24 -2.48 -6.61
CA VAL A 623 -33.83 -1.19 -7.00
C VAL A 623 -34.81 -1.42 -8.15
N GLY A 624 -35.94 -2.02 -7.83
CA GLY A 624 -36.99 -2.37 -8.77
C GLY A 624 -38.22 -2.81 -8.02
N GLY A 625 -38.97 -1.82 -7.52
CA GLY A 625 -40.07 -2.01 -6.57
C GLY A 625 -39.53 -2.19 -5.16
N ASN A 626 -39.45 -1.08 -4.41
CA ASN A 626 -38.93 -0.99 -3.03
C ASN A 626 -37.45 -1.36 -2.87
N SER A 627 -36.57 -0.49 -3.36
CA SER A 627 -35.17 -0.52 -2.93
C SER A 627 -35.05 0.05 -1.50
N ASN A 628 -34.38 -0.65 -0.59
CA ASN A 628 -34.07 -0.14 0.77
C ASN A 628 -32.88 0.84 0.77
N LEU A 629 -32.54 1.40 -0.39
CA LEU A 629 -31.44 2.35 -0.54
C LEU A 629 -31.73 3.68 0.18
N LEU A 630 -32.98 4.11 0.05
CA LEU A 630 -33.54 5.26 0.72
C LEU A 630 -34.57 4.75 1.73
N THR A 631 -34.30 4.98 3.00
CA THR A 631 -35.29 4.77 4.06
C THR A 631 -36.14 6.02 4.15
N VAL A 632 -37.44 5.88 3.87
CA VAL A 632 -38.39 6.92 4.23
C VAL A 632 -38.51 6.87 5.73
N VAL A 633 -38.05 7.94 6.36
CA VAL A 633 -38.34 8.19 7.76
C VAL A 633 -39.42 9.24 7.70
N GLU A 634 -40.55 8.95 8.32
CA GLU A 634 -41.54 9.99 8.57
C GLU A 634 -40.83 11.08 9.36
N ILE A 635 -41.16 12.34 9.06
CA ILE A 635 -40.76 13.58 9.74
C ILE A 635 -42.04 14.34 10.14
N ASP A 636 -42.71 13.97 11.24
CA ASP A 636 -43.67 14.77 12.03
C ASP A 636 -43.04 16.06 12.53
N ALA A 637 -42.93 17.01 11.62
CA ALA A 637 -42.65 18.39 11.98
C ALA A 637 -43.94 19.16 12.32
N GLY A 638 -44.95 18.53 12.91
CA GLY A 638 -46.20 19.26 13.09
C GLY A 638 -47.50 18.48 13.02
N ALA A 639 -48.56 19.27 12.91
CA ALA A 639 -49.91 18.82 12.54
C ALA A 639 -50.02 18.18 11.14
N ASN A 640 -48.92 18.06 10.38
CA ASN A 640 -48.83 17.28 9.15
C ASN A 640 -47.53 16.48 9.17
N ALA A 641 -47.63 15.16 9.13
CA ALA A 641 -46.53 14.27 8.84
C ALA A 641 -46.10 14.48 7.38
N TYR A 642 -44.81 14.72 7.14
CA TYR A 642 -44.27 14.53 5.80
C TYR A 642 -43.16 13.51 5.86
N ASN A 643 -43.18 12.63 4.88
CA ASN A 643 -42.12 11.66 4.70
C ASN A 643 -40.81 12.43 4.36
N LYS A 644 -39.63 11.92 4.76
CA LYS A 644 -38.33 12.35 4.23
C LYS A 644 -37.51 11.13 3.82
N TYR A 645 -36.84 11.19 2.66
CA TYR A 645 -35.88 10.16 2.29
C TYR A 645 -34.57 10.36 3.06
N THR A 646 -34.08 9.30 3.71
CA THR A 646 -32.73 9.21 4.29
C THR A 646 -31.93 8.13 3.57
N VAL A 647 -30.62 8.30 3.48
CA VAL A 647 -29.76 7.30 2.82
C VAL A 647 -29.41 6.20 3.81
N ASN A 648 -29.75 4.96 3.48
CA ASN A 648 -29.33 3.82 4.28
C ASN A 648 -27.81 3.65 4.14
N GLN A 649 -27.04 4.01 5.17
CA GLN A 649 -25.57 4.05 5.09
C GLN A 649 -24.93 2.67 4.90
N GLN A 650 -25.54 1.60 5.41
CA GLN A 650 -25.06 0.24 5.17
C GLN A 650 -25.25 -0.13 3.70
N MET A 651 -26.40 0.26 3.11
CA MET A 651 -26.70 0.09 1.68
C MET A 651 -25.80 0.95 0.79
N ALA A 652 -25.59 2.22 1.14
CA ALA A 652 -24.72 3.12 0.39
C ALA A 652 -23.25 2.68 0.42
N LYS A 653 -22.77 2.17 1.56
CA LYS A 653 -21.49 1.48 1.64
C LYS A 653 -21.50 0.26 0.73
N LEU A 654 -22.53 -0.60 0.78
CA LEU A 654 -22.81 -1.73 -0.13
C LEU A 654 -22.70 -1.42 -1.63
N TYR A 655 -23.04 -0.21 -2.03
CA TYR A 655 -22.96 0.27 -3.42
C TYR A 655 -21.64 0.97 -3.80
N ASN A 656 -20.65 1.00 -2.91
CA ASN A 656 -19.30 1.54 -3.17
C ASN A 656 -19.28 3.02 -3.58
N VAL A 657 -20.18 3.82 -3.00
CA VAL A 657 -20.23 5.27 -3.22
C VAL A 657 -19.10 5.94 -2.44
N ASP A 658 -18.27 6.72 -3.14
CA ASP A 658 -17.22 7.54 -2.53
C ASP A 658 -17.78 8.38 -1.37
N ALA A 659 -17.03 8.53 -0.28
CA ALA A 659 -17.53 9.19 0.93
C ALA A 659 -18.00 10.63 0.68
N LYS A 660 -17.34 11.35 -0.23
CA LYS A 660 -17.72 12.72 -0.60
C LYS A 660 -18.94 12.76 -1.52
N ALA A 661 -19.03 11.82 -2.45
CA ALA A 661 -20.22 11.63 -3.29
C ALA A 661 -21.43 11.20 -2.45
N LEU A 662 -21.23 10.36 -1.43
CA LEU A 662 -22.26 9.89 -0.51
C LEU A 662 -22.77 11.03 0.38
N GLN A 663 -21.87 11.86 0.90
CA GLN A 663 -22.25 13.07 1.63
C GLN A 663 -23.11 13.98 0.75
N THR A 664 -22.66 14.23 -0.49
CA THR A 664 -23.38 15.07 -1.47
C THR A 664 -24.74 14.47 -1.85
N TYR A 665 -24.80 13.16 -2.05
CA TYR A 665 -26.04 12.42 -2.32
C TYR A 665 -27.01 12.51 -1.13
N THR A 666 -26.53 12.33 0.10
CA THR A 666 -27.35 12.38 1.32
C THR A 666 -28.00 13.75 1.47
N THR A 667 -27.25 14.84 1.26
CA THR A 667 -27.81 16.19 1.26
C THR A 667 -28.84 16.42 0.15
N LEU A 668 -28.62 15.89 -1.06
CA LEU A 668 -29.55 16.01 -2.20
C LEU A 668 -30.85 15.21 -2.00
N VAL A 669 -30.74 14.00 -1.47
CA VAL A 669 -31.86 13.08 -1.19
C VAL A 669 -32.76 13.62 -0.10
N GLU A 670 -32.16 14.15 0.95
CA GLU A 670 -32.87 14.71 2.09
C GLU A 670 -33.68 15.96 1.72
N ALA A 671 -33.40 16.59 0.58
CA ALA A 671 -34.15 17.72 0.04
C ALA A 671 -35.29 17.31 -0.93
N LEU A 672 -35.42 16.02 -1.29
CA LEU A 672 -36.46 15.53 -2.20
C LEU A 672 -37.75 15.18 -1.44
N ASN A 673 -38.90 15.55 -2.00
CA ASN A 673 -40.21 15.22 -1.43
C ASN A 673 -40.57 13.74 -1.72
N PRO A 674 -40.77 12.90 -0.70
CA PRO A 674 -41.10 11.48 -0.86
C PRO A 674 -42.52 11.12 -1.26
N ASP A 675 -43.47 12.05 -1.18
CA ASP A 675 -44.87 11.80 -1.54
C ASP A 675 -45.13 11.97 -3.06
N ASP A 676 -44.17 12.49 -3.84
CA ASP A 676 -44.20 12.49 -5.31
C ASP A 676 -43.46 11.25 -5.88
N PRO A 677 -44.12 10.34 -6.62
CA PRO A 677 -43.48 9.17 -7.21
C PRO A 677 -42.36 9.50 -8.22
N LYS A 678 -42.35 10.72 -8.80
CA LYS A 678 -41.32 11.17 -9.74
C LYS A 678 -40.01 11.56 -9.04
N THR A 679 -40.05 12.13 -7.84
CA THR A 679 -38.85 12.53 -7.06
C THR A 679 -38.12 11.32 -6.47
N LYS A 680 -38.82 10.26 -6.07
CA LYS A 680 -38.20 8.97 -5.70
C LYS A 680 -37.36 8.42 -6.85
N LYS A 681 -37.92 8.42 -8.06
CA LYS A 681 -37.25 7.97 -9.27
C LYS A 681 -36.08 8.88 -9.65
N ILE A 682 -36.17 10.19 -9.43
CA ILE A 682 -35.03 11.13 -9.60
C ILE A 682 -33.92 10.88 -8.57
N ALA A 683 -34.26 10.59 -7.30
CA ALA A 683 -33.31 10.24 -6.24
C ALA A 683 -32.59 8.92 -6.55
N GLU A 684 -33.33 7.92 -7.02
CA GLU A 684 -32.81 6.63 -7.44
C GLU A 684 -31.97 6.78 -8.73
N ASP A 685 -32.41 7.54 -9.73
CA ASP A 685 -31.65 7.82 -10.96
C ASP A 685 -30.38 8.66 -10.69
N ALA A 686 -30.42 9.61 -9.75
CA ALA A 686 -29.27 10.39 -9.30
C ALA A 686 -28.25 9.53 -8.55
N PHE A 687 -28.70 8.59 -7.71
CA PHE A 687 -27.82 7.59 -7.10
C PHE A 687 -27.18 6.68 -8.13
N MET A 688 -27.99 6.18 -9.07
CA MET A 688 -27.55 5.32 -10.16
C MET A 688 -26.59 6.05 -11.12
N ALA A 689 -26.62 7.39 -11.16
CA ALA A 689 -25.66 8.22 -11.87
C ALA A 689 -24.36 8.48 -11.08
N MET A 690 -24.41 8.43 -9.74
CA MET A 690 -23.25 8.54 -8.84
C MET A 690 -22.51 7.21 -8.60
N MET A 691 -23.18 6.09 -8.90
CA MET A 691 -22.56 4.78 -8.97
C MET A 691 -21.49 4.74 -10.08
N PRO A 692 -20.35 4.06 -9.87
CA PRO A 692 -19.36 3.86 -10.94
C PRO A 692 -20.05 3.20 -12.13
N LYS A 693 -20.10 3.86 -13.29
CA LYS A 693 -20.63 3.26 -14.53
C LYS A 693 -19.70 2.12 -14.98
N ASN A 694 -19.92 0.92 -14.47
CA ASN A 694 -19.56 -0.29 -15.21
C ASN A 694 -20.52 -0.36 -16.40
N THR A 695 -20.04 -0.01 -17.60
CA THR A 695 -20.75 -0.22 -18.86
C THR A 695 -20.93 -1.72 -19.13
N ILE A 696 -21.90 -2.33 -18.45
CA ILE A 696 -22.54 -3.56 -18.90
C ILE A 696 -24.01 -3.20 -19.13
N GLY A 697 -24.31 -2.73 -20.35
CA GLY A 697 -25.65 -2.34 -20.75
C GLY A 697 -26.61 -3.52 -20.70
N ARG A 698 -27.53 -3.52 -19.72
CA ARG A 698 -28.72 -4.40 -19.72
C ARG A 698 -29.85 -3.69 -20.48
N ASN A 699 -30.01 -4.00 -21.77
CA ASN A 699 -31.23 -3.70 -22.51
C ASN A 699 -32.20 -4.90 -22.38
N PRO A 700 -33.40 -4.75 -21.78
CA PRO A 700 -34.31 -5.87 -21.53
C PRO A 700 -34.93 -6.49 -22.79
N ASN A 701 -34.84 -5.83 -23.95
CA ASN A 701 -35.36 -6.33 -25.22
C ASN A 701 -34.28 -6.87 -26.16
N ASN A 702 -33.02 -6.96 -25.71
CA ASN A 702 -31.96 -7.49 -26.55
C ASN A 702 -31.93 -9.02 -26.46
N ARG A 703 -32.70 -9.66 -27.35
CA ARG A 703 -32.62 -11.11 -27.64
C ARG A 703 -31.20 -11.62 -27.95
N PHE A 704 -30.23 -10.72 -28.12
CA PHE A 704 -28.80 -11.03 -28.30
C PHE A 704 -28.08 -11.60 -27.07
N VAL A 705 -28.66 -11.58 -25.86
CA VAL A 705 -27.98 -12.09 -24.64
C VAL A 705 -28.30 -13.57 -24.35
N ARG A 706 -29.16 -14.22 -25.13
CA ARG A 706 -29.35 -15.69 -25.03
C ARG A 706 -28.46 -16.50 -25.96
N ASP A 707 -27.85 -15.88 -26.98
CA ASP A 707 -27.01 -16.58 -27.97
C ASP A 707 -25.50 -16.26 -27.85
N ILE A 708 -25.08 -15.46 -26.86
CA ILE A 708 -23.68 -15.36 -26.41
C ILE A 708 -23.50 -16.19 -25.12
N LEU A 709 -24.14 -17.37 -25.10
CA LEU A 709 -23.94 -18.40 -24.08
C LEU A 709 -23.20 -19.57 -24.73
N ALA A 710 -21.87 -19.45 -24.78
CA ALA A 710 -20.96 -20.58 -24.97
C ALA A 710 -19.70 -20.44 -24.10
N GLY A 711 -19.85 -19.90 -22.88
CA GLY A 711 -18.74 -19.76 -21.93
C GLY A 711 -19.15 -19.11 -20.62
N THR A 712 -20.14 -19.69 -19.94
CA THR A 712 -20.66 -19.19 -18.66
C THR A 712 -19.54 -19.07 -17.62
N THR A 713 -19.32 -17.86 -17.09
CA THR A 713 -18.44 -17.63 -15.94
C THR A 713 -18.98 -18.39 -14.74
N VAL A 714 -18.18 -19.25 -14.12
CA VAL A 714 -18.58 -19.97 -12.91
C VAL A 714 -18.38 -19.05 -11.71
N GLU A 715 -19.47 -18.69 -11.02
CA GLU A 715 -19.43 -17.91 -9.77
C GLU A 715 -18.77 -18.72 -8.66
N VAL A 716 -17.93 -18.05 -7.86
CA VAL A 716 -17.28 -18.64 -6.69
C VAL A 716 -18.30 -18.73 -5.55
N THR A 717 -18.42 -19.88 -4.88
CA THR A 717 -19.37 -20.05 -3.77
C THR A 717 -18.80 -19.56 -2.43
N GLU A 718 -19.68 -19.22 -1.47
CA GLU A 718 -19.24 -18.72 -0.15
C GLU A 718 -18.26 -19.69 0.54
N GLY A 719 -17.23 -19.14 1.18
CA GLY A 719 -16.21 -19.89 1.90
C GLY A 719 -15.16 -20.56 1.02
N ILE A 720 -15.20 -20.35 -0.30
CA ILE A 720 -14.19 -20.86 -1.22
C ILE A 720 -13.04 -19.86 -1.39
N VAL A 721 -11.82 -20.34 -1.19
CA VAL A 721 -10.60 -19.54 -1.44
C VAL A 721 -10.48 -19.25 -2.93
N PHE A 722 -10.30 -17.99 -3.32
CA PHE A 722 -10.18 -17.61 -4.74
C PHE A 722 -8.91 -16.81 -5.05
N ALA A 723 -8.27 -16.24 -4.03
CA ALA A 723 -7.01 -15.53 -4.15
C ALA A 723 -6.12 -15.75 -2.92
N ASP A 724 -4.83 -15.47 -3.08
CA ASP A 724 -3.88 -15.40 -1.97
C ASP A 724 -2.97 -14.18 -2.09
N PHE A 725 -2.52 -13.71 -0.94
CA PHE A 725 -1.57 -12.61 -0.82
C PHE A 725 -0.57 -12.92 0.29
N PHE A 726 0.44 -12.07 0.43
CA PHE A 726 1.31 -12.09 1.59
C PHE A 726 1.63 -10.67 2.05
N LEU A 727 2.06 -10.61 3.30
CA LEU A 727 2.77 -9.47 3.88
C LEU A 727 4.20 -9.90 4.20
N PRO A 728 5.19 -9.01 4.01
CA PRO A 728 6.59 -9.32 4.23
C PRO A 728 6.98 -9.38 5.72
N TYR A 729 5.99 -9.29 6.63
CA TYR A 729 6.15 -9.34 8.08
C TYR A 729 5.07 -10.22 8.72
N ILE A 730 5.37 -10.79 9.89
CA ILE A 730 4.41 -11.51 10.73
C ILE A 730 3.46 -10.49 11.38
N ILE A 731 2.16 -10.75 11.27
CA ILE A 731 1.14 -10.10 12.09
C ILE A 731 0.85 -11.04 13.25
N SER A 732 1.22 -10.63 14.46
CA SER A 732 0.89 -11.39 15.67
C SER A 732 -0.60 -11.28 15.96
N ASN A 733 -1.33 -12.39 15.78
CA ASN A 733 -2.70 -12.51 16.29
C ASN A 733 -2.76 -12.70 17.82
N ASP A 734 -1.62 -12.89 18.50
CA ASP A 734 -1.60 -13.41 19.88
C ASP A 734 -0.81 -12.55 20.90
N GLY A 735 -0.54 -11.25 20.68
CA GLY A 735 0.19 -10.49 21.71
C GLY A 735 0.44 -8.99 21.48
N THR A 736 0.48 -8.28 22.61
CA THR A 736 0.70 -6.84 22.88
C THR A 736 1.69 -6.14 21.92
N PRO A 737 1.43 -4.88 21.50
CA PRO A 737 2.28 -4.18 20.53
C PRO A 737 3.73 -4.03 21.00
N VAL A 738 4.65 -4.51 20.16
CA VAL A 738 6.09 -4.25 20.29
C VAL A 738 6.36 -2.81 19.82
N GLN A 739 6.85 -1.98 20.73
CA GLN A 739 7.34 -0.63 20.43
C GLN A 739 8.70 -0.75 19.72
N TYR A 740 8.79 -0.30 18.46
CA TYR A 740 10.07 -0.16 17.75
C TYR A 740 10.51 1.31 17.78
N ILE A 741 11.75 1.56 18.22
CA ILE A 741 12.46 2.82 18.01
C ILE A 741 13.37 2.61 16.80
N ILE A 742 13.10 3.30 15.70
CA ILE A 742 13.93 3.31 14.49
C ILE A 742 14.86 4.53 14.59
N GLN A 743 16.18 4.32 14.49
CA GLN A 743 17.15 5.42 14.33
C GLN A 743 17.24 5.81 12.85
N GLU A 744 16.85 7.04 12.52
CA GLU A 744 16.90 7.62 11.17
C GLU A 744 18.24 8.30 10.85
N ALA A 745 18.60 8.32 9.56
CA ALA A 745 19.77 8.97 9.01
C ALA A 745 19.70 10.50 9.12
N GLN A 746 20.83 11.15 9.43
CA GLN A 746 20.89 12.60 9.70
C GLN A 746 20.54 13.45 8.46
N GLN A 747 19.41 14.16 8.55
CA GLN A 747 18.98 15.20 7.62
C GLN A 747 19.84 16.48 7.78
N PRO A 748 20.05 17.29 6.73
CA PRO A 748 20.79 18.55 6.82
C PRO A 748 20.09 19.57 7.74
N LEU A 749 20.86 20.40 8.44
CA LEU A 749 20.35 21.41 9.38
C LEU A 749 19.50 22.48 8.65
N GLU A 750 18.24 22.58 9.03
CA GLU A 750 17.25 23.54 8.52
C GLU A 750 16.50 24.19 9.69
N LEU A 751 16.39 25.52 9.70
CA LEU A 751 15.64 26.28 10.69
C LEU A 751 14.40 26.89 10.04
N ILE A 752 13.22 26.60 10.58
CA ILE A 752 11.93 27.13 10.08
C ILE A 752 11.15 27.85 11.19
N ILE A 753 10.29 28.79 10.80
CA ILE A 753 9.27 29.35 11.68
C ILE A 753 8.10 28.37 11.70
N GLU A 754 7.82 27.81 12.88
CA GLU A 754 6.72 26.85 13.06
C GLU A 754 5.41 27.56 13.39
N ASP A 755 5.47 28.63 14.19
CA ASP A 755 4.29 29.39 14.61
C ASP A 755 4.64 30.85 14.97
N GLU A 756 3.69 31.76 14.86
CA GLU A 756 3.86 33.20 15.14
C GLU A 756 2.59 33.85 15.70
N GLU A 757 2.60 34.22 16.98
CA GLU A 757 1.44 34.73 17.72
C GLU A 757 1.74 36.01 18.50
N CYS A 758 0.74 36.89 18.61
CA CYS A 758 0.82 38.08 19.45
C CYS A 758 0.42 37.72 20.88
N LYS A 759 1.34 37.89 21.83
CA LYS A 759 1.07 37.72 23.27
C LYS A 759 1.51 38.98 24.02
N GLU A 760 0.62 39.56 24.82
CA GLU A 760 0.95 40.70 25.71
C GLU A 760 1.68 41.85 24.99
N SER A 761 1.18 42.27 23.83
CA SER A 761 1.78 43.34 23.02
C SER A 761 3.17 43.04 22.42
N VAL A 762 3.66 41.80 22.45
CA VAL A 762 4.87 41.33 21.75
C VAL A 762 4.57 40.15 20.83
N ASN A 763 5.32 40.06 19.74
CA ASN A 763 5.20 38.97 18.76
C ASN A 763 6.09 37.80 19.17
N VAL A 764 5.51 36.68 19.59
CA VAL A 764 6.21 35.47 20.00
C VAL A 764 6.27 34.51 18.81
N VAL A 765 7.48 34.23 18.35
CA VAL A 765 7.73 33.37 17.19
C VAL A 765 8.37 32.08 17.68
N THR A 766 7.75 30.96 17.32
CA THR A 766 8.27 29.62 17.61
C THR A 766 9.03 29.09 16.41
N PHE A 767 10.28 28.70 16.63
CA PHE A 767 11.16 28.13 15.62
C PHE A 767 11.35 26.64 15.85
N ARG A 768 11.43 25.88 14.75
CA ARG A 768 11.77 24.46 14.74
C ARG A 768 13.02 24.23 13.92
N ILE A 769 13.94 23.46 14.47
CA ILE A 769 15.16 22.98 13.83
C ILE A 769 14.89 21.56 13.33
N ASN A 770 14.99 21.36 12.01
CA ASN A 770 14.92 20.07 11.34
C ASN A 770 16.34 19.67 10.92
N GLY A 771 16.76 18.43 11.21
CA GLY A 771 18.10 17.95 10.85
C GLY A 771 19.27 18.54 11.67
N GLY A 772 20.51 18.27 11.24
CA GLY A 772 21.75 18.65 11.94
C GLY A 772 22.07 17.80 13.19
N ILE A 773 23.24 18.04 13.80
CA ILE A 773 23.72 17.26 14.96
C ILE A 773 23.61 18.08 16.26
N ALA A 774 22.67 17.73 17.14
CA ALA A 774 22.55 18.34 18.47
C ALA A 774 23.84 18.17 19.31
N PRO A 775 24.14 19.08 20.27
CA PRO A 775 23.37 20.26 20.67
C PRO A 775 23.37 21.39 19.62
N TYR A 776 22.28 22.17 19.60
CA TYR A 776 22.11 23.31 18.69
C TYR A 776 22.36 24.61 19.44
N TYR A 777 22.92 25.60 18.76
CA TYR A 777 23.29 26.87 19.36
C TYR A 777 22.67 28.04 18.59
N GLN A 778 22.05 28.96 19.32
CA GLN A 778 21.59 30.25 18.79
C GLN A 778 22.36 31.35 19.52
N ASN A 779 23.12 32.16 18.78
CA ASN A 779 24.02 33.18 19.33
C ASN A 779 24.95 32.67 20.47
N GLY A 780 25.41 31.41 20.36
CA GLY A 780 26.30 30.77 21.35
C GLY A 780 25.60 30.18 22.57
N VAL A 781 24.26 30.26 22.67
CA VAL A 781 23.48 29.64 23.74
C VAL A 781 22.83 28.36 23.23
N GLU A 782 22.93 27.27 23.99
CA GLU A 782 22.32 25.99 23.61
C GLU A 782 20.79 26.12 23.59
N VAL A 783 20.18 25.75 22.47
CA VAL A 783 18.73 25.74 22.27
C VAL A 783 18.26 24.32 21.93
N LYS A 784 17.02 24.02 22.33
CA LYS A 784 16.36 22.76 21.97
C LYS A 784 15.93 22.81 20.50
N SER A 785 15.60 21.65 19.93
CA SER A 785 15.13 21.52 18.54
C SER A 785 13.86 22.33 18.25
N LYS A 786 13.12 22.73 19.29
CA LYS A 786 12.05 23.73 19.21
C LYS A 786 12.31 24.79 20.28
N PHE A 787 12.33 26.06 19.89
CA PHE A 787 12.55 27.19 20.80
C PHE A 787 11.81 28.43 20.31
N THR A 788 11.52 29.35 21.24
CA THR A 788 10.78 30.57 20.94
C THR A 788 11.68 31.80 21.01
N ARG A 789 11.34 32.84 20.24
CA ARG A 789 11.94 34.16 20.38
C ARG A 789 10.85 35.23 20.29
N THR A 790 10.99 36.26 21.11
CA THR A 790 10.06 37.39 21.14
C THR A 790 10.61 38.57 20.35
N PHE A 791 9.75 39.19 19.56
CA PHE A 791 10.01 40.43 18.85
C PHE A 791 9.05 41.50 19.36
N GLY A 792 9.53 42.72 19.56
CA GLY A 792 8.66 43.83 19.96
C GLY A 792 7.59 44.12 18.90
N SER A 793 6.49 44.77 19.29
CA SER A 793 5.48 45.23 18.34
C SER A 793 6.14 46.06 17.22
N ASN A 794 5.89 45.68 15.96
CA ASN A 794 6.54 46.21 14.76
C ASN A 794 8.07 46.00 14.65
N GLN A 795 8.60 44.95 15.25
CA GLN A 795 10.00 44.52 15.04
C GLN A 795 10.08 43.13 14.40
N GLY A 796 11.11 42.94 13.55
CA GLY A 796 11.46 41.67 12.91
C GLY A 796 12.98 41.52 12.84
N GLY A 797 13.49 40.37 12.38
CA GLY A 797 14.93 40.12 12.27
C GLY A 797 15.31 38.71 11.85
N GLN A 798 16.58 38.52 11.47
CA GLN A 798 17.11 37.22 11.08
C GLN A 798 17.57 36.42 12.31
N VAL A 799 17.15 35.15 12.38
CA VAL A 799 17.54 34.20 13.41
C VAL A 799 18.40 33.12 12.75
N THR A 800 19.57 32.85 13.32
CA THR A 800 20.50 31.83 12.84
C THR A 800 20.77 30.81 13.94
N VAL A 801 20.77 29.54 13.57
CA VAL A 801 21.12 28.42 14.45
C VAL A 801 22.30 27.65 13.87
N LEU A 802 23.19 27.22 14.76
CA LEU A 802 24.32 26.35 14.49
C LEU A 802 24.08 24.96 15.10
N ASP A 803 24.62 23.91 14.51
CA ASP A 803 24.71 22.59 15.14
C ASP A 803 26.09 22.35 15.77
N SER A 804 26.28 21.21 16.44
CA SER A 804 27.53 20.85 17.12
C SER A 804 28.75 20.69 16.18
N THR A 805 28.53 20.65 14.86
CA THR A 805 29.58 20.62 13.84
C THR A 805 29.85 21.99 13.20
N ASN A 806 29.20 23.05 13.71
CA ASN A 806 29.18 24.41 13.18
C ASN A 806 28.49 24.56 11.81
N ALA A 807 27.61 23.63 11.41
CA ALA A 807 26.73 23.88 10.27
C ALA A 807 25.67 24.92 10.67
N SER A 808 25.34 25.87 9.79
CA SER A 808 24.44 26.99 10.10
C SER A 808 23.19 27.03 9.22
N SER A 809 22.04 27.38 9.79
CA SER A 809 20.79 27.66 9.07
C SER A 809 20.09 28.90 9.62
N SER A 810 19.47 29.71 8.76
CA SER A 810 18.90 31.02 9.13
C SER A 810 17.52 31.27 8.52
N VAL A 811 16.64 31.93 9.27
CA VAL A 811 15.30 32.35 8.83
C VAL A 811 15.01 33.78 9.27
N THR A 812 14.29 34.56 8.46
CA THR A 812 13.98 35.99 8.74
C THR A 812 12.52 36.17 9.14
N VAL A 813 12.29 36.78 10.31
CA VAL A 813 10.96 37.16 10.82
C VAL A 813 10.59 38.57 10.37
N ALA A 814 9.35 38.75 9.90
CA ALA A 814 8.82 40.05 9.48
C ALA A 814 8.18 40.83 10.66
N PRO A 815 8.18 42.18 10.65
CA PRO A 815 7.55 43.00 11.70
C PRO A 815 6.02 42.83 11.82
N LYS A 816 5.47 42.73 13.05
CA LYS A 816 4.03 42.49 13.36
C LYS A 816 3.54 43.30 14.59
N THR A 817 2.32 43.87 14.56
CA THR A 817 1.73 44.75 15.64
C THR A 817 0.78 43.99 16.58
N CYS A 818 0.81 44.21 17.91
CA CYS A 818 0.00 43.50 18.93
C CYS A 818 -0.62 44.44 20.03
N GLU A 819 -1.84 44.18 20.54
CA GLU A 819 -2.65 44.97 21.54
C GLU A 819 -2.71 44.35 22.99
N PRO A 820 -3.23 45.01 24.08
CA PRO A 820 -3.05 44.56 25.48
C PRO A 820 -4.08 43.52 26.03
N ALA A 821 -3.73 42.80 27.11
CA ALA A 821 -4.32 41.51 27.55
C ALA A 821 -5.33 41.57 28.74
N CYS A 822 -6.18 40.53 28.86
CA CYS A 822 -7.21 40.31 29.91
C CYS A 822 -6.68 39.41 31.07
N ASP A 823 -6.87 39.83 32.32
CA ASP A 823 -6.32 39.19 33.53
C ASP A 823 -7.25 38.12 34.18
N ARG A 824 -8.35 37.72 33.54
CA ARG A 824 -9.29 36.71 34.06
C ARG A 824 -8.93 35.29 33.60
N PRO A 825 -9.21 34.22 34.38
CA PRO A 825 -9.00 32.84 33.95
C PRO A 825 -9.66 32.54 32.61
N CYS A 826 -9.01 31.73 31.78
CA CYS A 826 -9.48 31.38 30.45
C CYS A 826 -9.76 32.60 29.54
N ASN A 827 -8.94 33.66 29.63
CA ASN A 827 -9.12 34.93 28.93
C ASN A 827 -10.49 35.60 29.21
N GLY A 828 -11.09 35.30 30.36
CA GLY A 828 -12.39 35.80 30.78
C GLY A 828 -13.59 35.11 30.13
N ILE A 829 -13.42 34.02 29.38
CA ILE A 829 -14.54 33.29 28.77
C ILE A 829 -15.22 32.38 29.80
N THR A 830 -16.51 32.61 30.04
CA THR A 830 -17.35 31.80 30.94
C THR A 830 -18.57 31.21 30.24
N TYR A 831 -18.97 29.99 30.62
CA TYR A 831 -20.19 29.32 30.18
C TYR A 831 -21.17 29.21 31.34
N ALA A 832 -22.40 29.71 31.16
CA ALA A 832 -23.54 29.46 32.03
C ALA A 832 -24.50 28.51 31.32
N CYS A 833 -24.49 27.23 31.67
CA CYS A 833 -25.24 26.18 30.99
C CYS A 833 -26.28 25.53 31.90
N LYS A 834 -27.38 25.04 31.31
CA LYS A 834 -28.52 24.46 32.02
C LYS A 834 -28.53 22.94 31.96
N TYR A 835 -29.04 22.34 33.04
CA TYR A 835 -29.15 20.92 33.29
C TYR A 835 -30.47 20.62 34.01
N PRO A 836 -31.04 19.41 33.89
CA PRO A 836 -32.19 19.02 34.71
C PRO A 836 -31.81 18.94 36.19
N MET A 837 -32.73 19.34 37.07
CA MET A 837 -32.55 19.24 38.52
C MET A 837 -32.58 17.77 39.00
N TRP A 838 -31.78 17.45 40.02
CA TRP A 838 -31.58 16.08 40.52
C TRP A 838 -32.69 15.57 41.46
N LEU A 839 -33.48 16.48 42.03
CA LEU A 839 -34.69 16.16 42.79
C LEU A 839 -35.86 16.82 42.09
N ALA A 840 -36.95 16.10 41.80
CA ALA A 840 -38.13 16.71 41.20
C ALA A 840 -39.00 17.43 42.24
N LYS A 841 -39.75 18.44 41.80
CA LYS A 841 -40.81 19.07 42.61
C LYS A 841 -41.92 18.05 42.90
N PRO A 842 -42.38 17.88 44.15
CA PRO A 842 -43.46 16.94 44.45
C PRO A 842 -44.81 17.50 44.00
N ALA A 843 -45.76 16.63 43.67
CA ALA A 843 -47.12 17.06 43.29
C ALA A 843 -47.89 17.64 44.48
N ASP A 844 -47.68 17.10 45.68
CA ASP A 844 -48.20 17.65 46.94
C ASP A 844 -47.06 17.80 47.95
N THR A 845 -46.72 16.73 48.68
CA THR A 845 -45.69 16.76 49.72
C THR A 845 -44.92 15.43 49.76
N TYR A 846 -43.59 15.49 49.83
CA TYR A 846 -42.77 14.31 50.10
C TYR A 846 -43.05 13.81 51.53
N GLN A 847 -43.36 12.53 51.68
CA GLN A 847 -43.61 11.94 52.99
C GLN A 847 -42.31 11.94 53.82
N GLU A 848 -42.44 11.96 55.15
CA GLU A 848 -41.28 11.89 56.04
C GLU A 848 -40.49 10.59 55.78
N GLY A 849 -39.17 10.72 55.57
CA GLY A 849 -38.31 9.59 55.20
C GLY A 849 -38.38 9.18 53.72
N ALA A 850 -39.12 9.91 52.87
CA ALA A 850 -39.18 9.62 51.43
C ALA A 850 -37.86 9.88 50.70
N ILE A 851 -37.02 10.78 51.22
CA ILE A 851 -35.75 11.19 50.61
C ILE A 851 -34.59 10.77 51.52
N GLU A 852 -33.68 9.98 50.97
CA GLU A 852 -32.44 9.58 51.65
C GLU A 852 -31.23 9.93 50.78
N VAL A 853 -30.43 10.89 51.22
CA VAL A 853 -29.20 11.29 50.49
C VAL A 853 -28.08 10.32 50.85
N SER A 854 -27.50 9.69 49.84
CA SER A 854 -26.35 8.78 49.99
C SER A 854 -25.03 9.56 49.98
N PHE A 855 -24.81 10.41 48.97
CA PHE A 855 -23.67 11.32 48.92
C PHE A 855 -23.95 12.54 48.02
N ALA A 856 -23.19 13.62 48.23
CA ALA A 856 -23.14 14.79 47.35
C ALA A 856 -21.74 15.41 47.36
N TYR A 857 -21.00 15.41 46.25
CA TYR A 857 -19.65 15.98 46.17
C TYR A 857 -19.49 16.92 44.97
N VAL A 858 -18.65 17.95 45.12
CA VAL A 858 -18.27 18.89 44.06
C VAL A 858 -16.76 18.91 43.92
N THR A 859 -16.27 18.65 42.71
CA THR A 859 -14.85 18.72 42.36
C THR A 859 -14.66 19.69 41.19
N ILE A 860 -13.65 20.57 41.28
CA ILE A 860 -13.29 21.53 40.23
C ILE A 860 -11.80 21.40 39.93
N GLU A 861 -11.48 21.14 38.67
CA GLU A 861 -10.12 21.21 38.12
C GLU A 861 -9.94 22.49 37.29
N ASP A 862 -8.77 23.11 37.36
CA ASP A 862 -8.41 24.23 36.49
C ASP A 862 -7.91 23.77 35.10
N GLY A 863 -7.47 24.73 34.27
CA GLY A 863 -6.98 24.47 32.91
C GLY A 863 -5.73 23.59 32.84
N ASP A 864 -4.97 23.47 33.93
CA ASP A 864 -3.79 22.61 34.04
C ASP A 864 -4.14 21.23 34.64
N SER A 865 -5.43 20.94 34.80
CA SER A 865 -5.96 19.73 35.46
C SER A 865 -5.54 19.59 36.93
N ALA A 866 -5.21 20.70 37.59
CA ALA A 866 -5.03 20.71 39.04
C ALA A 866 -6.40 20.80 39.72
N VAL A 867 -6.67 19.91 40.69
CA VAL A 867 -7.88 20.00 41.52
C VAL A 867 -7.75 21.21 42.44
N ILE A 868 -8.56 22.23 42.17
CA ILE A 868 -8.56 23.51 42.91
C ILE A 868 -9.70 23.60 43.93
N TYR A 869 -10.67 22.70 43.86
CA TYR A 869 -11.79 22.59 44.79
C TYR A 869 -12.27 21.15 44.83
N ASP A 870 -12.48 20.60 46.03
CA ASP A 870 -12.99 19.24 46.23
C ASP A 870 -13.64 19.15 47.62
N GLU A 871 -14.97 19.17 47.67
CA GLU A 871 -15.71 19.21 48.93
C GLU A 871 -16.96 18.30 48.90
N ASP A 872 -17.26 17.72 50.05
CA ASP A 872 -18.41 16.86 50.32
C ASP A 872 -19.51 17.66 51.03
N PHE A 873 -20.71 17.69 50.47
CA PHE A 873 -21.92 18.37 50.96
C PHE A 873 -22.99 17.40 51.46
N THR A 874 -22.64 16.13 51.66
CA THR A 874 -23.60 15.06 51.98
C THR A 874 -24.39 15.36 53.25
N GLU A 875 -23.73 15.78 54.32
CA GLU A 875 -24.40 16.04 55.60
C GLU A 875 -25.22 17.33 55.57
N GLU A 876 -24.74 18.36 54.88
CA GLU A 876 -25.47 19.61 54.64
C GLU A 876 -26.76 19.34 53.85
N MET A 877 -26.69 18.50 52.80
CA MET A 877 -27.86 18.11 52.01
C MET A 877 -28.82 17.20 52.79
N LYS A 878 -28.32 16.23 53.56
CA LYS A 878 -29.16 15.42 54.46
C LYS A 878 -29.91 16.31 55.44
N ASN A 879 -29.20 17.24 56.09
CA ASN A 879 -29.80 18.14 57.06
C ASN A 879 -30.87 19.06 56.44
N ALA A 880 -30.63 19.54 55.23
CA ALA A 880 -31.59 20.39 54.52
C ALA A 880 -32.83 19.63 54.03
N LEU A 881 -32.68 18.37 53.60
CA LEU A 881 -33.73 17.60 52.93
C LEU A 881 -34.50 16.63 53.83
N GLN A 882 -33.88 16.07 54.88
CA GLN A 882 -34.52 15.08 55.75
C GLN A 882 -35.33 15.68 56.89
N PHE A 883 -34.97 16.90 57.35
CA PHE A 883 -35.62 17.56 58.49
C PHE A 883 -36.68 18.59 58.09
N LYS A 884 -36.80 18.91 56.79
CA LYS A 884 -37.81 19.83 56.26
C LYS A 884 -38.89 19.04 55.53
N GLN A 885 -40.16 19.29 55.84
CA GLN A 885 -41.28 18.75 55.07
C GLN A 885 -41.35 19.50 53.73
N ILE A 886 -40.82 18.89 52.66
CA ILE A 886 -40.77 19.48 51.32
C ILE A 886 -42.12 19.28 50.63
N SER A 887 -42.86 20.36 50.47
CA SER A 887 -44.12 20.44 49.72
C SER A 887 -43.93 21.20 48.42
N ASN A 888 -44.92 21.09 47.53
CA ASN A 888 -44.95 21.84 46.27
C ASN A 888 -44.76 23.36 46.52
N ALA A 889 -45.29 23.89 47.62
CA ALA A 889 -45.26 25.31 47.94
C ALA A 889 -43.87 25.83 48.38
N ASN A 890 -43.07 25.02 49.08
CA ASN A 890 -41.76 25.45 49.61
C ASN A 890 -40.56 24.86 48.85
N TYR A 891 -40.79 23.97 47.88
CA TYR A 891 -39.73 23.30 47.14
C TYR A 891 -38.74 24.26 46.48
N ASP A 892 -39.23 25.30 45.79
CA ASP A 892 -38.37 26.23 45.05
C ASP A 892 -37.44 27.02 45.96
N GLU A 893 -37.92 27.41 47.14
CA GLU A 893 -37.14 28.08 48.17
C GLU A 893 -36.03 27.15 48.70
N VAL A 894 -36.37 25.89 49.03
CA VAL A 894 -35.42 24.90 49.55
C VAL A 894 -34.31 24.59 48.54
N ILE A 895 -34.65 24.39 47.26
CA ILE A 895 -33.63 24.11 46.22
C ILE A 895 -32.75 25.34 45.94
N THR A 896 -33.31 26.54 46.00
CA THR A 896 -32.54 27.79 45.88
C THR A 896 -31.53 27.91 47.02
N GLU A 897 -31.95 27.66 48.27
CA GLU A 897 -31.07 27.67 49.44
C GLU A 897 -29.90 26.69 49.27
N LEU A 898 -30.16 25.48 48.76
CA LEU A 898 -29.13 24.46 48.51
C LEU A 898 -28.12 24.88 47.44
N CYS A 899 -28.58 25.44 46.32
CA CYS A 899 -27.68 25.89 45.25
C CYS A 899 -26.82 27.08 45.70
N ASN A 900 -27.42 28.02 46.47
CA ASN A 900 -26.71 29.17 47.02
C ASN A 900 -25.66 28.73 48.05
N MET A 901 -25.97 27.76 48.91
CA MET A 901 -25.02 27.21 49.88
C MET A 901 -23.75 26.68 49.20
N ILE A 902 -23.89 25.88 48.13
CA ILE A 902 -22.75 25.37 47.35
C ILE A 902 -21.96 26.54 46.73
N THR A 903 -22.66 27.48 46.10
CA THR A 903 -22.05 28.63 45.43
C THR A 903 -21.29 29.54 46.38
N GLU A 904 -21.84 29.82 47.56
CA GLU A 904 -21.19 30.65 48.57
C GLU A 904 -19.91 30.00 49.11
N ASP A 905 -19.90 28.67 49.34
CA ASP A 905 -18.70 27.97 49.79
C ASP A 905 -17.60 27.98 48.70
N ILE A 906 -17.97 27.72 47.44
CA ILE A 906 -17.06 27.84 46.29
C ILE A 906 -16.49 29.25 46.18
N MET A 907 -17.33 30.28 46.21
CA MET A 907 -16.88 31.68 46.08
C MET A 907 -15.95 32.09 47.22
N LYS A 908 -16.23 31.63 48.44
CA LYS A 908 -15.42 31.89 49.63
C LYS A 908 -14.05 31.20 49.53
N ARG A 909 -13.99 29.94 49.10
CA ARG A 909 -12.73 29.16 49.04
C ARG A 909 -11.87 29.52 47.83
N LEU A 910 -12.49 29.80 46.69
CA LEU A 910 -11.80 30.24 45.45
C LEU A 910 -11.61 31.77 45.36
N ARG A 911 -11.81 32.52 46.46
CA ARG A 911 -11.59 33.98 46.58
C ARG A 911 -12.22 34.81 45.45
N GLY A 912 -13.34 34.37 44.89
CA GLY A 912 -14.03 35.02 43.77
C GLY A 912 -13.30 34.99 42.42
N THR A 913 -12.11 34.39 42.30
CA THR A 913 -11.37 34.32 41.03
C THR A 913 -11.88 33.22 40.10
N GLY A 914 -12.52 32.19 40.63
CA GLY A 914 -12.93 31.00 39.87
C GLY A 914 -14.25 31.09 39.11
N ARG A 915 -15.14 32.05 39.42
CA ARG A 915 -16.48 32.22 38.79
C ARG A 915 -17.25 30.91 38.52
N VAL A 916 -17.17 29.96 39.44
CA VAL A 916 -18.03 28.77 39.42
C VAL A 916 -19.24 29.03 40.31
N GLN A 917 -20.44 28.91 39.74
CA GLN A 917 -21.71 29.17 40.43
C GLN A 917 -22.75 28.12 40.06
N PHE A 918 -23.52 27.70 41.05
CA PHE A 918 -24.67 26.81 40.94
C PHE A 918 -25.92 27.62 41.24
N GLU A 919 -26.81 27.73 40.27
CA GLU A 919 -28.02 28.53 40.37
C GLU A 919 -29.24 27.66 40.07
N TYR A 920 -30.33 27.91 40.80
CA TYR A 920 -31.62 27.33 40.51
C TYR A 920 -32.42 28.28 39.62
N ASP A 921 -32.52 27.94 38.34
CA ASP A 921 -33.23 28.74 37.34
C ASP A 921 -34.72 28.38 37.33
N ILE A 922 -35.53 29.24 37.94
CA ILE A 922 -36.99 29.18 37.91
C ILE A 922 -37.44 30.08 36.77
N ARG A 923 -37.86 29.46 35.67
CA ARG A 923 -38.36 30.22 34.53
C ARG A 923 -39.71 30.84 34.87
N SER A 924 -39.75 32.17 34.98
CA SER A 924 -40.96 32.95 35.27
C SER A 924 -42.14 32.53 34.40
N GLY A 925 -43.23 32.06 35.04
CA GLY A 925 -44.48 31.70 34.36
C GLY A 925 -44.61 30.24 33.91
N ARG A 926 -43.67 29.34 34.26
CA ARG A 926 -43.84 27.88 34.06
C ARG A 926 -43.98 27.17 35.41
N GLU A 927 -45.10 26.47 35.61
CA GLU A 927 -45.32 25.60 36.76
C GLU A 927 -44.52 24.31 36.61
N GLY A 928 -43.76 23.90 37.63
CA GLY A 928 -42.96 22.67 37.56
C GLY A 928 -41.66 22.74 38.35
N THR A 929 -40.76 21.80 38.07
CA THR A 929 -39.39 21.80 38.62
C THR A 929 -38.58 22.91 37.94
N GLY A 930 -37.59 23.52 38.57
CA GLY A 930 -36.68 24.44 37.87
C GLY A 930 -35.54 23.69 37.18
N LEU A 931 -34.55 24.41 36.68
CA LEU A 931 -33.32 23.85 36.10
C LEU A 931 -32.12 24.18 36.97
N LEU A 932 -31.10 23.31 36.94
CA LEU A 932 -29.81 23.63 37.52
C LEU A 932 -28.98 24.35 36.46
N GLN A 933 -28.53 25.57 36.75
CA GLN A 933 -27.57 26.28 35.93
C GLN A 933 -26.20 26.25 36.60
N ILE A 934 -25.19 25.81 35.84
CA ILE A 934 -23.80 25.82 36.28
C ILE A 934 -23.04 26.81 35.41
N THR A 935 -22.52 27.85 36.06
CA THR A 935 -21.62 28.84 35.46
C THR A 935 -20.18 28.45 35.78
N SER A 936 -19.29 28.44 34.78
CA SER A 936 -17.87 28.12 34.97
C SER A 936 -16.99 28.69 33.85
N PRO A 937 -15.72 29.06 34.13
CA PRO A 937 -14.74 29.37 33.09
C PRO A 937 -14.54 28.21 32.10
N GLN A 938 -14.27 28.54 30.83
CA GLN A 938 -14.13 27.57 29.73
C GLN A 938 -13.14 26.43 30.03
N CYS A 939 -12.03 26.79 30.66
CA CYS A 939 -10.91 25.89 30.91
C CYS A 939 -11.04 25.10 32.21
N TYR A 940 -12.07 25.35 33.02
CA TYR A 940 -12.29 24.59 34.26
C TYR A 940 -13.15 23.37 33.98
N LYS A 941 -12.86 22.25 34.66
CA LYS A 941 -13.73 21.08 34.68
C LYS A 941 -14.45 21.03 36.01
N VAL A 942 -15.77 21.06 35.98
CA VAL A 942 -16.66 20.97 37.15
C VAL A 942 -17.38 19.64 37.09
N GLU A 943 -17.23 18.85 38.15
CA GLU A 943 -18.02 17.65 38.42
C GLU A 943 -18.84 17.87 39.69
N PHE A 944 -20.16 17.72 39.60
CA PHE A 944 -21.04 17.66 40.75
C PHE A 944 -21.81 16.36 40.70
N SER A 945 -21.70 15.55 41.74
CA SER A 945 -22.37 14.25 41.81
C SER A 945 -23.24 14.20 43.05
N VAL A 946 -24.48 13.77 42.87
CA VAL A 946 -25.44 13.58 43.96
C VAL A 946 -26.16 12.26 43.79
N SER A 947 -26.20 11.49 44.87
CA SER A 947 -26.88 10.21 44.94
C SER A 947 -27.89 10.23 46.08
N LEU A 948 -29.14 9.87 45.77
CA LEU A 948 -30.23 9.84 46.72
C LEU A 948 -31.24 8.75 46.38
N GLN A 949 -32.02 8.32 47.35
CA GLN A 949 -33.20 7.48 47.16
C GLN A 949 -34.46 8.31 47.40
N VAL A 950 -35.40 8.26 46.45
CA VAL A 950 -36.71 8.95 46.53
C VAL A 950 -37.81 7.90 46.36
N ASN A 951 -38.70 7.79 47.35
CA ASN A 951 -39.85 6.85 47.32
C ASN A 951 -39.50 5.40 46.90
N GLY A 952 -38.29 4.93 47.23
CA GLY A 952 -37.82 3.58 46.91
C GLY A 952 -37.09 3.43 45.57
N VAL A 953 -36.91 4.51 44.80
CA VAL A 953 -36.06 4.54 43.59
C VAL A 953 -34.75 5.24 43.93
N PHE A 954 -33.64 4.57 43.67
CA PHE A 954 -32.32 5.16 43.81
C PHE A 954 -31.99 5.98 42.56
N TYR A 955 -31.52 7.20 42.74
CA TYR A 955 -31.06 8.10 41.69
C TYR A 955 -29.62 8.52 41.96
N GLU A 956 -28.83 8.58 40.89
CA GLU A 956 -27.49 9.14 40.89
C GLU A 956 -27.36 10.08 39.69
N TYR A 957 -27.11 11.36 39.98
CA TYR A 957 -26.89 12.40 38.99
C TYR A 957 -25.43 12.83 39.06
N ARG A 958 -24.70 12.71 37.94
CA ARG A 958 -23.35 13.23 37.79
C ARG A 958 -23.31 14.29 36.70
N TYR A 959 -23.24 15.55 37.13
CA TYR A 959 -23.13 16.73 36.30
C TYR A 959 -21.67 16.97 35.90
N THR A 960 -21.44 17.21 34.61
CA THR A 960 -20.11 17.52 34.05
C THR A 960 -20.22 18.67 33.05
N ASN A 961 -19.07 19.20 32.60
CA ASN A 961 -19.01 20.19 31.52
C ASN A 961 -19.61 19.73 30.18
N THR A 962 -19.97 18.46 30.03
CA THR A 962 -20.52 17.92 28.77
C THR A 962 -22.01 17.59 28.86
N GLY A 963 -22.58 17.55 30.06
CA GLY A 963 -23.95 17.07 30.32
C GLY A 963 -24.07 16.40 31.68
N VAL A 964 -25.27 15.90 31.99
CA VAL A 964 -25.55 15.11 33.19
C VAL A 964 -25.76 13.66 32.83
N TYR A 965 -25.12 12.77 33.58
CA TYR A 965 -25.33 11.34 33.54
C TYR A 965 -26.28 10.99 34.67
N ILE A 966 -27.35 10.28 34.35
CA ILE A 966 -28.38 9.94 35.34
C ILE A 966 -28.56 8.44 35.35
N THR A 967 -28.42 7.85 36.54
CA THR A 967 -28.70 6.44 36.80
C THR A 967 -29.87 6.36 37.76
N ALA A 968 -30.95 5.67 37.37
CA ALA A 968 -32.00 5.25 38.29
C ALA A 968 -31.96 3.74 38.51
N ARG A 969 -32.16 3.29 39.74
CA ARG A 969 -32.33 1.88 40.08
C ARG A 969 -33.60 1.67 40.87
N TYR A 970 -34.44 0.76 40.39
CA TYR A 970 -35.62 0.30 41.10
C TYR A 970 -35.64 -1.22 41.09
N LYS A 971 -35.57 -1.82 42.28
CA LYS A 971 -35.43 -3.28 42.48
C LYS A 971 -34.22 -3.85 41.71
N GLU A 972 -34.46 -4.65 40.67
CA GLU A 972 -33.41 -5.28 39.85
C GLU A 972 -33.12 -4.53 38.56
N ARG A 973 -33.88 -3.47 38.26
CA ARG A 973 -33.79 -2.75 37.00
C ARG A 973 -32.99 -1.47 37.19
N GLN A 974 -32.02 -1.27 36.31
CA GLN A 974 -31.23 -0.05 36.22
C GLN A 974 -31.54 0.65 34.90
N PHE A 975 -31.85 1.94 34.98
CA PHE A 975 -32.06 2.82 33.84
C PHE A 975 -30.92 3.83 33.83
N GLN A 976 -30.32 4.05 32.66
CA GLN A 976 -29.27 5.04 32.50
C GLN A 976 -29.56 5.90 31.28
N THR A 977 -29.34 7.19 31.44
CA THR A 977 -29.40 8.15 30.34
C THR A 977 -28.36 9.24 30.53
N ARG A 978 -28.08 9.95 29.45
CA ARG A 978 -27.22 11.13 29.47
C ARG A 978 -27.91 12.25 28.73
N ILE A 979 -28.12 13.36 29.44
CA ILE A 979 -28.71 14.57 28.88
C ILE A 979 -27.57 15.57 28.69
N PRO A 980 -27.24 15.99 27.44
CA PRO A 980 -26.21 16.99 27.22
C PRO A 980 -26.63 18.32 27.85
N LYS A 981 -25.66 19.15 28.23
CA LYS A 981 -25.96 20.51 28.71
C LYS A 981 -26.61 21.32 27.59
N PHE A 982 -27.52 22.23 27.94
CA PHE A 982 -28.25 23.03 26.96
C PHE A 982 -28.42 24.47 27.44
N GLY A 983 -28.90 25.35 26.57
CA GLY A 983 -29.15 26.76 26.91
C GLY A 983 -27.93 27.53 27.40
N CYS A 984 -26.74 27.20 26.89
CA CYS A 984 -25.49 27.81 27.32
C CYS A 984 -25.38 29.27 26.87
N LEU A 985 -25.29 30.19 27.82
CA LEU A 985 -24.85 31.57 27.61
C LEU A 985 -23.32 31.65 27.77
N ILE A 986 -22.65 32.24 26.78
CA ILE A 986 -21.20 32.44 26.76
C ILE A 986 -20.93 33.93 26.90
N THR A 987 -20.05 34.32 27.82
CA THR A 987 -19.66 35.72 28.02
C THR A 987 -18.16 35.91 27.96
N ASP A 988 -17.73 37.14 27.64
CA ASP A 988 -16.32 37.54 27.58
C ASP A 988 -15.80 38.13 28.90
N CYS A 989 -14.57 38.64 28.87
CA CYS A 989 -13.87 39.23 30.02
C CYS A 989 -14.60 40.45 30.63
N ASP A 990 -15.52 41.09 29.91
CA ASP A 990 -16.38 42.19 30.36
C ASP A 990 -17.83 41.75 30.67
N ASP A 991 -18.09 40.44 30.75
CA ASP A 991 -19.42 39.86 30.92
C ASP A 991 -20.38 40.14 29.75
N LYS A 992 -19.86 40.47 28.56
CA LYS A 992 -20.70 40.68 27.38
C LYS A 992 -21.04 39.34 26.74
N PRO A 993 -22.30 39.10 26.37
CA PRO A 993 -22.71 37.87 25.73
C PRO A 993 -22.07 37.74 24.34
N LEU A 994 -21.45 36.59 24.09
CA LEU A 994 -20.82 36.21 22.82
C LEU A 994 -21.74 35.36 21.94
N ASN A 995 -22.84 34.87 22.50
CA ASN A 995 -23.89 34.15 21.79
C ASN A 995 -25.27 34.47 22.38
N ASP A 996 -26.31 34.35 21.55
CA ASP A 996 -27.70 34.35 22.01
C ASP A 996 -28.20 32.90 22.12
N PRO A 997 -28.47 32.38 23.34
CA PRO A 997 -29.00 31.03 23.49
C PRO A 997 -30.42 30.96 22.94
N CYS A 998 -30.59 30.30 21.81
CA CYS A 998 -31.89 30.15 21.16
C CYS A 998 -32.78 29.12 21.87
N MET A 999 -34.10 29.33 21.82
CA MET A 999 -35.09 28.38 22.29
C MET A 999 -35.75 27.62 21.15
N ALA A 1000 -36.10 26.36 21.39
CA ALA A 1000 -36.92 25.58 20.47
C ALA A 1000 -38.40 25.96 20.62
N ASP A 1001 -39.21 25.63 19.62
CA ASP A 1001 -40.65 25.93 19.60
C ASP A 1001 -41.41 25.26 20.77
N GLU A 1002 -42.61 25.75 21.08
CA GLU A 1002 -43.46 25.11 22.09
C GLU A 1002 -44.03 23.78 21.59
N PHE A 1003 -44.25 22.85 22.50
CA PHE A 1003 -44.78 21.51 22.24
C PHE A 1003 -45.77 21.14 23.35
N ASP A 1004 -46.73 20.29 23.01
CA ASP A 1004 -47.72 19.75 23.94
C ASP A 1004 -47.39 18.30 24.28
N ILE A 1005 -47.84 17.84 25.46
CA ILE A 1005 -47.72 16.44 25.87
C ILE A 1005 -49.12 15.83 25.89
N GLY A 1006 -49.36 14.89 24.99
CA GLY A 1006 -50.55 14.04 24.96
C GLY A 1006 -50.41 12.81 25.86
N THR A 1007 -51.55 12.30 26.33
CA THR A 1007 -51.60 11.09 27.16
C THR A 1007 -52.70 10.15 26.69
N ASP A 1008 -52.39 8.86 26.52
CA ASP A 1008 -53.35 7.79 26.25
C ASP A 1008 -53.07 6.60 27.19
N GLY A 1009 -53.91 6.45 28.23
CA GLY A 1009 -53.64 5.50 29.32
C GLY A 1009 -52.28 5.76 29.98
N ASN A 1010 -51.39 4.76 29.93
CA ASN A 1010 -50.03 4.83 30.46
C ASN A 1010 -48.99 5.36 29.46
N LEU A 1011 -49.38 5.70 28.24
CA LEU A 1011 -48.50 6.21 27.20
C LEU A 1011 -48.49 7.74 27.18
N LEU A 1012 -47.29 8.32 27.32
CA LEU A 1012 -47.03 9.75 27.17
C LEU A 1012 -46.43 10.01 25.79
N VAL A 1013 -46.92 11.01 25.08
CA VAL A 1013 -46.51 11.31 23.70
C VAL A 1013 -46.32 12.82 23.55
N ILE A 1014 -45.24 13.24 22.90
CA ILE A 1014 -45.04 14.66 22.55
C ILE A 1014 -45.74 14.97 21.22
N SER A 1015 -46.35 16.14 21.08
CA SER A 1015 -46.85 16.62 19.79
C SER A 1015 -45.69 17.08 18.91
N ASN A 1016 -45.73 16.71 17.63
CA ASN A 1016 -44.75 17.13 16.61
C ASN A 1016 -43.29 16.75 16.96
N PRO A 1017 -43.00 15.49 17.32
CA PRO A 1017 -41.69 15.09 17.84
C PRO A 1017 -40.52 15.37 16.91
N GLU A 1018 -40.77 15.44 15.61
CA GLU A 1018 -39.75 15.37 14.57
C GLU A 1018 -39.31 16.79 14.15
N SER A 1019 -39.91 17.81 14.75
CA SER A 1019 -39.35 19.16 14.90
C SER A 1019 -38.14 19.19 15.85
N TYR A 1020 -37.88 18.13 16.62
CA TYR A 1020 -36.80 18.07 17.60
C TYR A 1020 -35.80 16.95 17.29
N LYS A 1021 -34.51 17.25 17.41
CA LYS A 1021 -33.39 16.33 17.20
C LYS A 1021 -33.27 15.28 18.32
N ALA A 1022 -33.61 15.66 19.54
CA ALA A 1022 -33.59 14.76 20.69
C ALA A 1022 -34.65 15.17 21.71
N ILE A 1023 -35.30 14.18 22.31
CA ILE A 1023 -36.35 14.33 23.32
C ILE A 1023 -36.00 13.42 24.50
N TYR A 1024 -35.98 13.98 25.71
CA TYR A 1024 -35.64 13.29 26.95
C TYR A 1024 -36.79 13.41 27.95
N TRP A 1025 -37.20 12.30 28.51
CA TRP A 1025 -38.25 12.20 29.53
C TRP A 1025 -37.61 11.90 30.89
N ILE A 1026 -37.97 12.67 31.90
CA ILE A 1026 -37.60 12.45 33.30
C ILE A 1026 -38.90 12.27 34.07
N VAL A 1027 -39.10 11.09 34.65
CA VAL A 1027 -40.33 10.75 35.36
C VAL A 1027 -39.98 10.38 36.79
N ASN A 1028 -40.41 11.22 37.73
CA ASN A 1028 -40.13 10.98 39.14
C ASN A 1028 -41.09 9.92 39.69
N ASP A 1029 -40.60 8.98 40.49
CA ASP A 1029 -41.44 7.98 41.16
C ASP A 1029 -42.27 7.08 40.22
N ALA A 1030 -41.81 6.85 38.99
CA ALA A 1030 -42.37 5.86 38.06
C ALA A 1030 -41.32 4.94 37.43
N VAL A 1031 -41.78 3.85 36.84
CA VAL A 1031 -40.95 2.85 36.17
C VAL A 1031 -41.38 2.75 34.71
N PRO A 1032 -40.47 2.99 33.73
CA PRO A 1032 -39.11 3.48 33.92
C PRO A 1032 -39.06 4.95 34.38
N ALA A 1033 -38.02 5.32 35.13
CA ALA A 1033 -37.83 6.69 35.62
C ALA A 1033 -37.26 7.66 34.56
N PHE A 1034 -36.82 7.12 33.42
CA PHE A 1034 -36.27 7.88 32.29
C PHE A 1034 -36.73 7.28 30.97
N GLY A 1035 -36.87 8.15 29.96
CA GLY A 1035 -37.20 7.78 28.60
C GLY A 1035 -36.48 8.66 27.58
N ILE A 1036 -36.34 8.17 26.35
CA ILE A 1036 -35.78 8.92 25.22
C ILE A 1036 -36.67 8.65 24.01
N GLY A 1037 -36.90 9.68 23.19
CA GLY A 1037 -37.70 9.58 21.97
C GLY A 1037 -39.07 10.23 22.09
N ALA A 1038 -39.93 10.04 21.10
CA ALA A 1038 -41.21 10.74 20.99
C ALA A 1038 -42.28 10.29 22.01
N GLN A 1039 -42.12 9.10 22.58
CA GLN A 1039 -43.11 8.47 23.43
C GLN A 1039 -42.45 7.78 24.63
N LEU A 1040 -43.15 7.72 25.75
CA LEU A 1040 -42.75 6.99 26.95
C LEU A 1040 -43.96 6.26 27.54
N GLU A 1041 -43.88 4.93 27.62
CA GLU A 1041 -44.89 4.11 28.28
C GLU A 1041 -44.48 3.85 29.74
N LEU A 1042 -45.38 4.14 30.68
CA LEU A 1042 -45.17 3.91 32.11
C LEU A 1042 -45.71 2.52 32.52
N GLU A 1043 -44.83 1.65 32.99
CA GLU A 1043 -45.20 0.30 33.43
C GLU A 1043 -45.85 0.32 34.83
N GLN A 1044 -45.35 1.16 35.73
CA GLN A 1044 -45.82 1.26 37.11
C GLN A 1044 -45.55 2.66 37.66
N THR A 1045 -46.45 3.18 38.50
CA THR A 1045 -46.17 4.36 39.32
C THR A 1045 -46.09 4.00 40.80
N LEU A 1046 -45.20 4.67 41.52
CA LEU A 1046 -44.98 4.52 42.96
C LEU A 1046 -45.65 5.65 43.75
N SER A 1047 -46.02 6.73 43.07
CA SER A 1047 -46.90 7.80 43.52
C SER A 1047 -48.02 8.04 42.49
N ASN A 1048 -49.15 8.62 42.91
CA ASN A 1048 -50.19 9.10 41.99
C ASN A 1048 -50.79 10.38 42.58
N PRO A 1049 -50.68 11.55 41.93
CA PRO A 1049 -50.15 11.78 40.58
C PRO A 1049 -48.62 11.74 40.48
N VAL A 1050 -48.11 11.61 39.24
CA VAL A 1050 -46.70 11.59 38.88
C VAL A 1050 -46.32 12.86 38.13
N ASN A 1051 -45.12 13.39 38.40
CA ASN A 1051 -44.56 14.52 37.68
C ASN A 1051 -43.61 14.05 36.58
N VAL A 1052 -43.85 14.55 35.38
CA VAL A 1052 -43.08 14.23 34.17
C VAL A 1052 -42.50 15.49 33.59
N ARG A 1053 -41.21 15.45 33.30
CA ARG A 1053 -40.50 16.48 32.56
C ARG A 1053 -40.10 15.96 31.20
N VAL A 1054 -40.28 16.81 30.19
CA VAL A 1054 -39.79 16.58 28.83
C VAL A 1054 -38.84 17.69 28.44
N ILE A 1055 -37.67 17.33 27.94
CA ILE A 1055 -36.65 18.26 27.43
C ILE A 1055 -36.43 17.94 25.97
N VAL A 1056 -36.56 18.96 25.11
CA VAL A 1056 -36.33 18.84 23.67
C VAL A 1056 -35.16 19.71 23.23
N LEU A 1057 -34.38 19.19 22.29
CA LEU A 1057 -33.28 19.88 21.64
C LEU A 1057 -33.51 19.87 20.13
N SER A 1058 -33.46 21.04 19.50
CA SER A 1058 -33.58 21.17 18.04
C SER A 1058 -32.25 20.87 17.34
N GLU A 1059 -32.28 20.74 16.01
CA GLU A 1059 -31.09 20.50 15.21
C GLU A 1059 -30.05 21.63 15.32
N ASN A 1060 -30.51 22.87 15.50
CA ASN A 1060 -29.66 24.05 15.66
C ASN A 1060 -29.13 24.24 17.10
N GLY A 1061 -29.36 23.26 17.99
CA GLY A 1061 -28.94 23.33 19.38
C GLY A 1061 -29.82 24.23 20.26
N CYS A 1062 -30.96 24.70 19.75
CA CYS A 1062 -31.96 25.38 20.55
C CYS A 1062 -32.69 24.38 21.43
N TRP A 1063 -33.26 24.83 22.55
CA TRP A 1063 -33.81 23.93 23.56
C TRP A 1063 -35.15 24.43 24.11
N ASN A 1064 -35.98 23.52 24.57
CA ASN A 1064 -37.20 23.84 25.32
C ASN A 1064 -37.51 22.70 26.30
N TYR A 1065 -38.31 22.96 27.34
CA TYR A 1065 -38.77 21.92 28.26
C TYR A 1065 -40.19 22.20 28.75
N HIS A 1066 -40.91 21.15 29.11
CA HIS A 1066 -42.26 21.24 29.64
C HIS A 1066 -42.46 20.21 30.75
N ASP A 1067 -43.13 20.61 31.82
CA ASP A 1067 -43.46 19.77 32.96
C ASP A 1067 -44.96 19.55 33.02
N ILE A 1068 -45.39 18.33 33.32
CA ILE A 1068 -46.79 17.99 33.53
C ILE A 1068 -46.95 17.14 34.79
N THR A 1069 -48.05 17.37 35.51
CA THR A 1069 -48.50 16.48 36.59
C THR A 1069 -49.63 15.61 36.04
N LYS A 1070 -49.45 14.29 36.08
CA LYS A 1070 -50.41 13.33 35.54
C LYS A 1070 -50.94 12.40 36.62
N THR A 1071 -52.25 12.44 36.80
CA THR A 1071 -52.97 11.38 37.53
C THR A 1071 -53.17 10.20 36.59
N MET A 1072 -52.71 9.03 37.00
CA MET A 1072 -52.85 7.79 36.22
C MET A 1072 -54.11 7.05 36.68
N ASP A 1073 -54.94 6.63 35.73
CA ASP A 1073 -56.11 5.78 35.98
C ASP A 1073 -55.66 4.32 35.88
N PHE A 1074 -55.62 3.60 37.01
CA PHE A 1074 -55.24 2.17 37.07
C PHE A 1074 -56.45 1.24 37.13
#